data_AF-A0A4V2ZSF7-F1
#
_entry.id   AF-A0A4V2ZSF7-F1
#
_cell.length_a   1.000
_cell.length_b   1.000
_cell.length_c   1.000
_cell.angle_alpha   90.00
_cell.angle_beta   90.00
_cell.angle_gamma   90.00
#
_symmetry.space_group_name_H-M   'P 1'
#
loop_
_entity.id
_entity.type
_entity.pdbx_description
1 polymer ?
#
loop_
_entity_poly.entity_id
_entity_poly.type
_entity_poly.pdbx_seq_one_letter_code
_entity_poly.pdbx_strand_id
1 'polypeptide(L)'
;MSKHVQAGSVLDISVVIPARNAANWLDGCLRSVIAQNPREVIVVDGCSQDSTVEIARSLGAVIISDDGRGLPAARMLGARAARADLVALIDADVIVPPGALEHLMDEFESGGFDGLQFGLVSEPDGAGYWGAALAWHHNHSRVRSWFGVSASLMRRRVLLEAGFDESFRSGEDIELRIRLEDAGYRIGVSATTFVRHRFADSFEYAQDQWLQDGSGLARTMRKHPRRAGWLAFLPLLATVRGIVISLATAPKFLPYWAGFAFHNYRAMCATLLKLPPNGLSLGGNAVWLAAARIAPMAAGLLFWAMAALATSPDRLGLASAVVSAALLTVQLGMLGIGPATLNLLPAQQDGGRTLIPASMAAVVFSSLLGAGGLVLVTSFLGSGVGTAWQDPAMTAAFFAAALLAAVAFQLDHIAVAQARADRALIRSLVQALFQLGTLAVFVIAGYREPAAVVAPVAVGALASVVFGVRQLRRSDAAPDWTRLNAREAVKVLGPGLRQYALMLADRAPGYVLPLIVAAALNTSAAAAWYVVWMLSSAIFFVPQSAGYSLQAAIAADTSGPQPVSRPGLIRRALQMSLFLTALAGVLLLAAGWLLLPLLGPRYASTWVLLPVLVPALMLTCVTQVYYGVCRSTGRLAESSIVAITACILALAPAPAVAQQYGLTGISVLWLAAQLAAALIAAGRLHRFARRRPPAPDSHASERTAGPRTHGVPAQ
;
A
#
# COMPACT_ATOMS: atom_id res chain seq x y z
N MET A 1 -28.75 -66.15 9.19
CA MET A 1 -29.74 -65.34 8.44
C MET A 1 -28.99 -64.24 7.70
N SER A 2 -28.86 -64.42 6.38
CA SER A 2 -28.17 -63.49 5.48
C SER A 2 -29.03 -62.23 5.32
N LYS A 3 -28.55 -61.07 5.78
CA LYS A 3 -29.17 -59.79 5.44
C LYS A 3 -28.68 -59.42 4.03
N HIS A 4 -29.59 -59.56 3.07
CA HIS A 4 -29.44 -58.98 1.74
C HIS A 4 -29.04 -57.51 1.85
N VAL A 5 -27.90 -57.15 1.25
CA VAL A 5 -27.56 -55.77 0.91
C VAL A 5 -28.57 -55.34 -0.16
N GLN A 6 -29.58 -54.55 0.21
CA GLN A 6 -30.39 -53.86 -0.78
C GLN A 6 -29.48 -52.89 -1.54
N ALA A 7 -29.53 -52.95 -2.87
CA ALA A 7 -28.95 -51.91 -3.72
C ALA A 7 -29.61 -50.57 -3.34
N GLY A 8 -28.81 -49.64 -2.80
CA GLY A 8 -29.31 -48.34 -2.32
C GLY A 8 -30.04 -47.59 -3.43
N SER A 9 -31.15 -46.93 -3.10
CA SER A 9 -31.84 -46.02 -4.03
C SER A 9 -30.89 -44.95 -4.55
N VAL A 10 -31.05 -44.55 -5.81
CA VAL A 10 -30.28 -43.46 -6.40
C VAL A 10 -30.57 -42.17 -5.63
N LEU A 11 -29.55 -41.49 -5.11
CA LEU A 11 -29.68 -40.20 -4.45
C LEU A 11 -29.89 -39.10 -5.51
N ASP A 12 -30.90 -38.24 -5.35
CA ASP A 12 -31.14 -37.11 -6.26
C ASP A 12 -30.18 -35.94 -5.99
N ILE A 13 -28.88 -36.23 -6.15
CA ILE A 13 -27.77 -35.31 -5.95
C ILE A 13 -26.85 -35.41 -7.18
N SER A 14 -26.53 -34.26 -7.77
CA SER A 14 -25.47 -34.16 -8.78
C SER A 14 -24.15 -33.82 -8.08
N VAL A 15 -23.14 -34.66 -8.24
CA VAL A 15 -21.81 -34.42 -7.65
C VAL A 15 -20.92 -33.75 -8.69
N VAL A 16 -20.29 -32.63 -8.32
CA VAL A 16 -19.39 -31.86 -9.16
C VAL A 16 -17.98 -31.90 -8.55
N ILE A 17 -17.03 -32.42 -9.33
CA ILE A 17 -15.63 -32.58 -8.94
C ILE A 17 -14.75 -31.74 -9.86
N PRO A 18 -14.29 -30.55 -9.43
CA PRO A 18 -13.27 -29.81 -10.18
C PRO A 18 -11.92 -30.54 -10.08
N ALA A 19 -11.25 -30.73 -11.22
CA ALA A 19 -9.99 -31.46 -11.26
C ALA A 19 -9.00 -30.79 -12.22
N ARG A 20 -7.74 -30.62 -11.79
CA ARG A 20 -6.64 -30.21 -12.66
C ARG A 20 -5.35 -30.87 -12.17
N ASN A 21 -4.74 -31.71 -13.00
CA ASN A 21 -3.55 -32.48 -12.63
C ASN A 21 -3.73 -33.26 -11.31
N ALA A 22 -4.88 -33.93 -11.18
CA ALA A 22 -5.32 -34.58 -9.96
C ALA A 22 -5.20 -36.12 -10.03
N ALA A 23 -4.36 -36.69 -10.91
CA ALA A 23 -4.29 -38.14 -11.10
C ALA A 23 -3.98 -38.92 -9.80
N ASN A 24 -3.24 -38.32 -8.87
CA ASN A 24 -2.88 -38.94 -7.58
C ASN A 24 -4.06 -39.04 -6.59
N TRP A 25 -5.15 -38.30 -6.82
CA TRP A 25 -6.28 -38.20 -5.91
C TRP A 25 -7.61 -38.65 -6.52
N LEU A 26 -7.81 -38.38 -7.80
CA LEU A 26 -9.11 -38.50 -8.45
C LEU A 26 -9.68 -39.92 -8.42
N ASP A 27 -8.87 -40.98 -8.61
CA ASP A 27 -9.39 -42.36 -8.61
C ASP A 27 -10.04 -42.71 -7.26
N GLY A 28 -9.37 -42.38 -6.14
CA GLY A 28 -9.90 -42.64 -4.80
C GLY A 28 -11.15 -41.80 -4.50
N CYS A 29 -11.12 -40.51 -4.83
CA CYS A 29 -12.27 -39.62 -4.67
C CYS A 29 -13.48 -40.13 -5.47
N LEU A 30 -13.28 -40.37 -6.77
CA LEU A 30 -14.36 -40.74 -7.69
C LEU A 30 -14.97 -42.11 -7.33
N ARG A 31 -14.16 -43.10 -6.95
CA ARG A 31 -14.69 -44.39 -6.44
C ARG A 31 -15.51 -44.21 -5.16
N SER A 32 -15.06 -43.37 -4.23
CA SER A 32 -15.77 -43.12 -2.98
C SER A 32 -17.11 -42.41 -3.20
N VAL A 33 -17.17 -41.51 -4.19
CA VAL A 33 -18.38 -40.78 -4.60
C VAL A 33 -19.35 -41.70 -5.35
N ILE A 34 -18.88 -42.49 -6.33
CA ILE A 34 -19.72 -43.43 -7.09
C ILE A 34 -20.36 -44.46 -6.14
N ALA A 35 -19.63 -44.90 -5.11
CA ALA A 35 -20.15 -45.81 -4.10
C ALA A 35 -21.32 -45.23 -3.28
N GLN A 36 -21.56 -43.91 -3.31
CA GLN A 36 -22.74 -43.28 -2.70
C GLN A 36 -23.99 -43.35 -3.58
N ASN A 37 -23.89 -43.87 -4.80
CA ASN A 37 -24.96 -43.94 -5.79
C ASN A 37 -25.68 -42.59 -6.09
N PRO A 38 -24.94 -41.50 -6.38
CA PRO A 38 -25.55 -40.23 -6.78
C PRO A 38 -26.18 -40.32 -8.17
N ARG A 39 -27.12 -39.42 -8.47
CA ARG A 39 -27.78 -39.32 -9.79
C ARG A 39 -26.80 -39.18 -10.94
N GLU A 40 -25.76 -38.37 -10.75
CA GLU A 40 -24.68 -38.22 -11.71
C GLU A 40 -23.41 -37.68 -11.03
N VAL A 41 -22.27 -37.95 -11.66
CA VAL A 41 -20.97 -37.38 -11.27
C VAL A 41 -20.39 -36.64 -12.46
N ILE A 42 -20.10 -35.35 -12.25
CA ILE A 42 -19.57 -34.42 -13.24
C ILE A 42 -18.16 -34.03 -12.83
N VAL A 43 -17.17 -34.49 -13.57
CA VAL A 43 -15.78 -34.04 -13.43
C VAL A 43 -15.56 -32.84 -14.35
N VAL A 44 -15.13 -31.71 -13.78
CA VAL A 44 -14.82 -30.51 -14.54
C VAL A 44 -13.32 -30.34 -14.63
N ASP A 45 -12.75 -30.66 -15.79
CA ASP A 45 -11.32 -30.65 -16.05
C ASP A 45 -10.78 -29.24 -16.33
N GLY A 46 -9.66 -28.92 -15.67
CA GLY A 46 -8.96 -27.64 -15.73
C GLY A 46 -7.85 -27.57 -16.78
N CYS A 47 -7.99 -28.29 -17.90
CA CYS A 47 -6.94 -28.60 -18.87
C CYS A 47 -5.78 -29.39 -18.22
N SER A 48 -6.08 -30.58 -17.71
CA SER A 48 -5.07 -31.47 -17.14
C SER A 48 -4.05 -31.94 -18.19
N GLN A 49 -2.81 -32.17 -17.74
CA GLN A 49 -1.70 -32.68 -18.56
C GLN A 49 -1.24 -34.07 -18.12
N ASP A 50 -1.81 -34.60 -17.04
CA ASP A 50 -1.59 -35.94 -16.53
C ASP A 50 -2.80 -36.86 -16.85
N SER A 51 -2.85 -38.05 -16.24
CA SER A 51 -3.90 -39.05 -16.49
C SER A 51 -5.27 -38.73 -15.86
N THR A 52 -5.52 -37.50 -15.41
CA THR A 52 -6.78 -37.10 -14.73
C THR A 52 -8.01 -37.39 -15.58
N VAL A 53 -7.99 -37.02 -16.87
CA VAL A 53 -9.14 -37.19 -17.77
C VAL A 53 -9.38 -38.66 -18.09
N GLU A 54 -8.32 -39.44 -18.27
CA GLU A 54 -8.37 -40.88 -18.51
C GLU A 54 -9.00 -41.61 -17.32
N ILE A 55 -8.60 -41.26 -16.09
CA ILE A 55 -9.18 -41.80 -14.85
C ILE A 55 -10.67 -41.49 -14.78
N ALA A 56 -11.07 -40.23 -14.96
CA ALA A 56 -12.48 -39.82 -14.94
C ALA A 56 -13.32 -40.61 -15.95
N ARG A 57 -12.81 -40.78 -17.17
CA ARG A 57 -13.49 -41.50 -18.25
C ARG A 57 -13.62 -42.99 -17.94
N SER A 58 -12.59 -43.61 -17.38
CA SER A 58 -12.59 -45.03 -17.03
C SER A 58 -13.63 -45.39 -15.96
N LEU A 59 -14.01 -44.42 -15.13
CA LEU A 59 -14.99 -44.56 -14.05
C LEU A 59 -16.39 -44.04 -14.43
N GLY A 60 -16.62 -43.68 -15.69
CA GLY A 60 -17.94 -43.33 -16.21
C GLY A 60 -18.46 -41.95 -15.81
N ALA A 61 -17.60 -41.04 -15.35
CA ALA A 61 -18.01 -39.67 -15.04
C ALA A 61 -18.33 -38.86 -16.30
N VAL A 62 -19.24 -37.89 -16.19
CA VAL A 62 -19.44 -36.86 -17.21
C VAL A 62 -18.29 -35.89 -17.13
N ILE A 63 -17.59 -35.63 -18.25
CA ILE A 63 -16.42 -34.77 -18.27
C ILE A 63 -16.74 -33.47 -19.02
N ILE A 64 -16.44 -32.34 -18.41
CA ILE A 64 -16.57 -31.01 -19.00
C ILE A 64 -15.24 -30.26 -18.85
N SER A 65 -14.82 -29.48 -19.84
CA SER A 65 -13.64 -28.61 -19.75
C SER A 65 -14.04 -27.22 -19.24
N ASP A 66 -13.29 -26.65 -18.30
CA ASP A 66 -13.41 -25.23 -17.94
C ASP A 66 -12.51 -24.31 -18.79
N ASP A 67 -11.71 -24.87 -19.71
CA ASP A 67 -10.71 -24.21 -20.56
C ASP A 67 -9.60 -23.49 -19.78
N GLY A 68 -9.26 -23.99 -18.59
CA GLY A 68 -8.23 -23.45 -17.72
C GLY A 68 -8.65 -22.17 -17.00
N ARG A 69 -9.95 -21.87 -16.91
CA ARG A 69 -10.48 -20.64 -16.29
C ARG A 69 -10.34 -20.63 -14.77
N GLY A 70 -10.24 -21.81 -14.15
CA GLY A 70 -9.90 -21.99 -12.74
C GLY A 70 -11.08 -22.42 -11.87
N LEU A 71 -10.78 -22.75 -10.62
CA LEU A 71 -11.69 -23.42 -9.68
C LEU A 71 -13.10 -22.80 -9.55
N PRO A 72 -13.26 -21.46 -9.42
CA PRO A 72 -14.59 -20.82 -9.45
C PRO A 72 -15.41 -21.12 -10.71
N ALA A 73 -14.77 -21.07 -11.88
CA ALA A 73 -15.42 -21.31 -13.17
C ALA A 73 -15.80 -22.78 -13.31
N ALA A 74 -14.91 -23.69 -12.89
CA ALA A 74 -15.17 -25.13 -12.89
C ALA A 74 -16.40 -25.50 -12.06
N ARG A 75 -16.49 -24.99 -10.81
CA ARG A 75 -17.65 -25.21 -9.93
C ARG A 75 -18.95 -24.68 -10.54
N MET A 76 -18.93 -23.48 -11.14
CA MET A 76 -20.12 -22.92 -11.79
C MET A 76 -20.54 -23.68 -13.04
N LEU A 77 -19.57 -24.17 -13.82
CA LEU A 77 -19.85 -24.95 -15.02
C LEU A 77 -20.51 -26.28 -14.65
N GLY A 78 -19.97 -26.98 -13.65
CA GLY A 78 -20.56 -28.20 -13.12
C GLY A 78 -21.96 -27.97 -12.52
N ALA A 79 -22.14 -26.92 -11.71
CA ALA A 79 -23.45 -26.59 -11.14
C ALA A 79 -24.51 -26.27 -12.20
N ARG A 80 -24.13 -25.65 -13.32
CA ARG A 80 -25.04 -25.40 -14.46
C ARG A 80 -25.41 -26.69 -15.19
N ALA A 81 -24.45 -27.59 -15.36
CA ALA A 81 -24.64 -28.88 -16.02
C ALA A 81 -25.40 -29.90 -15.16
N ALA A 82 -25.38 -29.75 -13.84
CA ALA A 82 -26.12 -30.57 -12.88
C ALA A 82 -27.63 -30.57 -13.17
N ARG A 83 -28.23 -31.77 -13.06
CA ARG A 83 -29.64 -32.05 -13.30
C ARG A 83 -30.47 -32.23 -12.03
N ALA A 84 -29.84 -32.51 -10.89
CA ALA A 84 -30.50 -32.59 -9.60
C ALA A 84 -30.73 -31.21 -8.97
N ASP A 85 -31.70 -31.12 -8.06
CA ASP A 85 -31.97 -29.90 -7.30
C ASP A 85 -30.92 -29.64 -6.21
N LEU A 86 -30.22 -30.68 -5.77
CA LEU A 86 -29.09 -30.61 -4.85
C LEU A 86 -27.77 -30.88 -5.59
N VAL A 87 -26.77 -30.04 -5.34
CA VAL A 87 -25.43 -30.15 -5.92
C VAL A 87 -24.43 -30.34 -4.80
N ALA A 88 -23.65 -31.42 -4.86
CA ALA A 88 -22.51 -31.63 -3.99
C ALA A 88 -21.23 -31.18 -4.71
N LEU A 89 -20.54 -30.18 -4.15
CA LEU A 89 -19.20 -29.78 -4.57
C LEU A 89 -18.20 -30.60 -3.76
N ILE A 90 -17.42 -31.45 -4.42
CA ILE A 90 -16.43 -32.33 -3.79
C ILE A 90 -15.08 -32.13 -4.50
N ASP A 91 -14.06 -31.69 -3.78
CA ASP A 91 -12.71 -31.52 -4.34
C ASP A 91 -12.03 -32.89 -4.55
N ALA A 92 -11.09 -32.96 -5.51
CA ALA A 92 -10.50 -34.21 -5.95
C ALA A 92 -9.70 -34.94 -4.85
N ASP A 93 -9.28 -34.24 -3.80
CA ASP A 93 -8.53 -34.71 -2.62
C ASP A 93 -9.42 -35.14 -1.43
N VAL A 94 -10.74 -35.28 -1.66
CA VAL A 94 -11.70 -35.72 -0.64
C VAL A 94 -12.10 -37.19 -0.83
N ILE A 95 -12.20 -37.94 0.27
CA ILE A 95 -12.76 -39.30 0.29
C ILE A 95 -14.06 -39.30 1.10
N VAL A 96 -15.15 -39.73 0.46
CA VAL A 96 -16.50 -39.78 1.05
C VAL A 96 -16.74 -41.17 1.66
N PRO A 97 -16.89 -41.29 3.00
CA PRO A 97 -17.17 -42.59 3.63
C PRO A 97 -18.51 -43.18 3.19
N PRO A 98 -18.70 -44.51 3.27
CA PRO A 98 -19.97 -45.15 2.90
C PRO A 98 -21.18 -44.54 3.64
N GLY A 99 -22.23 -44.19 2.90
CA GLY A 99 -23.47 -43.62 3.43
C GLY A 99 -23.37 -42.16 3.88
N ALA A 100 -22.21 -41.51 3.79
CA ALA A 100 -22.02 -40.15 4.27
C ALA A 100 -22.85 -39.13 3.47
N LEU A 101 -23.03 -39.34 2.15
CA LEU A 101 -23.78 -38.40 1.33
C LEU A 101 -25.29 -38.42 1.67
N GLU A 102 -25.85 -39.60 1.93
CA GLU A 102 -27.23 -39.79 2.39
C GLU A 102 -27.43 -39.13 3.77
N HIS A 103 -26.56 -39.42 4.74
CA HIS A 103 -26.65 -38.80 6.07
C HIS A 103 -26.53 -37.26 6.03
N LEU A 104 -25.68 -36.71 5.15
CA LEU A 104 -25.58 -35.26 5.01
C LEU A 104 -26.85 -34.66 4.38
N MET A 105 -27.48 -35.36 3.44
CA MET A 105 -28.76 -34.95 2.85
C MET A 105 -29.87 -34.91 3.91
N ASP A 106 -29.95 -35.94 4.77
CA ASP A 106 -30.92 -35.97 5.88
C ASP A 106 -30.71 -34.81 6.86
N GLU A 107 -29.46 -34.51 7.21
CA GLU A 107 -29.10 -33.36 8.06
C GLU A 107 -29.41 -32.02 7.37
N PHE A 108 -29.14 -31.93 6.08
CA PHE A 108 -29.41 -30.75 5.25
C PHE A 108 -30.91 -30.42 5.24
N GLU A 109 -31.76 -31.43 5.02
CA GLU A 109 -33.22 -31.28 4.98
C GLU A 109 -33.81 -31.00 6.36
N SER A 110 -33.47 -31.82 7.35
CA SER A 110 -33.98 -31.67 8.73
C SER A 110 -33.56 -30.35 9.37
N GLY A 111 -32.34 -29.89 9.07
CA GLY A 111 -31.82 -28.60 9.51
C GLY A 111 -32.35 -27.41 8.72
N GLY A 112 -33.07 -27.62 7.61
CA GLY A 112 -33.55 -26.55 6.73
C GLY A 112 -32.41 -25.72 6.14
N PHE A 113 -31.29 -26.36 5.81
CA PHE A 113 -30.13 -25.68 5.23
C PHE A 113 -30.33 -25.37 3.74
N ASP A 114 -29.61 -24.36 3.28
CA ASP A 114 -29.42 -24.01 1.87
C ASP A 114 -28.03 -24.44 1.38
N GLY A 115 -27.07 -24.55 2.31
CA GLY A 115 -25.74 -25.11 2.11
C GLY A 115 -25.23 -25.79 3.37
N LEU A 116 -24.78 -27.03 3.28
CA LEU A 116 -24.19 -27.76 4.42
C LEU A 116 -22.87 -28.39 3.98
N GLN A 117 -21.80 -28.08 4.69
CA GLN A 117 -20.50 -28.70 4.49
C GLN A 117 -20.37 -29.94 5.36
N PHE A 118 -19.69 -30.98 4.87
CA PHE A 118 -19.21 -32.07 5.71
C PHE A 118 -18.23 -31.55 6.78
N GLY A 119 -18.20 -32.20 7.94
CA GLY A 119 -17.05 -32.08 8.83
C GLY A 119 -15.79 -32.61 8.14
N LEU A 120 -14.68 -31.88 8.22
CA LEU A 120 -13.42 -32.30 7.60
C LEU A 120 -12.50 -32.97 8.62
N VAL A 121 -12.01 -34.16 8.28
CA VAL A 121 -10.89 -34.82 8.95
C VAL A 121 -9.70 -34.79 8.02
N SER A 122 -8.73 -33.93 8.28
CA SER A 122 -7.56 -33.75 7.42
C SER A 122 -6.47 -34.77 7.73
N GLU A 123 -5.85 -35.32 6.67
CA GLU A 123 -4.78 -36.32 6.76
C GLU A 123 -3.68 -36.07 5.72
N PRO A 124 -2.43 -36.43 6.01
CA PRO A 124 -1.35 -36.34 5.03
C PRO A 124 -1.30 -37.57 4.12
N ASP A 125 -0.87 -37.37 2.88
CA ASP A 125 -0.57 -38.46 1.93
C ASP A 125 0.70 -39.24 2.27
N GLY A 126 1.58 -38.65 3.08
CA GLY A 126 2.89 -39.19 3.45
C GLY A 126 3.22 -39.00 4.93
N ALA A 127 4.35 -39.59 5.34
CA ALA A 127 4.83 -39.54 6.73
C ALA A 127 5.75 -38.33 7.03
N GLY A 128 5.95 -37.45 6.05
CA GLY A 128 6.78 -36.26 6.14
C GLY A 128 6.12 -35.13 6.92
N TYR A 129 6.94 -34.11 7.12
CA TYR A 129 6.65 -33.06 8.08
C TYR A 129 5.53 -32.12 7.62
N TRP A 130 5.52 -31.73 6.34
CA TRP A 130 4.67 -30.64 5.86
C TRP A 130 3.21 -31.04 5.73
N GLY A 131 2.94 -32.24 5.19
CA GLY A 131 1.59 -32.78 5.16
C GLY A 131 1.05 -32.97 6.58
N ALA A 132 1.85 -33.56 7.47
CA ALA A 132 1.43 -33.79 8.86
C ALA A 132 1.14 -32.48 9.61
N ALA A 133 1.94 -31.44 9.39
CA ALA A 133 1.73 -30.13 10.00
C ALA A 133 0.48 -29.41 9.45
N LEU A 134 0.23 -29.51 8.14
CA LEU A 134 -0.96 -28.94 7.50
C LEU A 134 -2.24 -29.62 7.98
N ALA A 135 -2.26 -30.97 8.00
CA ALA A 135 -3.35 -31.75 8.55
C ALA A 135 -3.60 -31.42 10.03
N TRP A 136 -2.53 -31.32 10.84
CA TRP A 136 -2.63 -30.94 12.24
C TRP A 136 -3.22 -29.54 12.42
N HIS A 137 -2.77 -28.54 11.65
CA HIS A 137 -3.33 -27.20 11.66
C HIS A 137 -4.84 -27.23 11.35
N HIS A 138 -5.26 -27.91 10.28
CA HIS A 138 -6.67 -27.96 9.90
C HIS A 138 -7.55 -28.62 10.98
N ASN A 139 -7.08 -29.73 11.56
CA ASN A 139 -7.82 -30.46 12.60
C ASN A 139 -7.95 -29.69 13.94
N HIS A 140 -7.00 -28.79 14.25
CA HIS A 140 -6.98 -28.04 15.51
C HIS A 140 -7.40 -26.57 15.36
N SER A 141 -7.60 -26.07 14.15
CA SER A 141 -8.01 -24.68 13.89
C SER A 141 -9.53 -24.51 14.00
N ARG A 142 -9.99 -23.24 13.92
CA ARG A 142 -11.42 -22.92 13.80
C ARG A 142 -11.91 -23.00 12.34
N VAL A 143 -11.03 -23.27 11.38
CA VAL A 143 -11.41 -23.40 9.97
C VAL A 143 -12.38 -24.57 9.77
N ARG A 144 -12.28 -25.63 10.58
CA ARG A 144 -13.22 -26.77 10.57
C ARG A 144 -14.67 -26.42 10.91
N SER A 145 -14.94 -25.22 11.43
CA SER A 145 -16.29 -24.76 11.76
C SER A 145 -16.73 -23.60 10.86
N TRP A 146 -16.02 -23.36 9.76
CA TRP A 146 -16.36 -22.36 8.77
C TRP A 146 -16.89 -23.07 7.54
N PHE A 147 -18.05 -22.63 7.07
CA PHE A 147 -18.58 -23.12 5.80
C PHE A 147 -17.58 -22.83 4.67
N GLY A 148 -17.21 -23.89 3.96
CA GLY A 148 -16.38 -23.93 2.77
C GLY A 148 -16.97 -24.90 1.75
N VAL A 149 -16.38 -24.92 0.55
CA VAL A 149 -16.94 -25.63 -0.62
C VAL A 149 -16.08 -26.79 -1.14
N SER A 150 -15.13 -27.26 -0.33
CA SER A 150 -14.32 -28.44 -0.67
C SER A 150 -15.07 -29.75 -0.54
N ALA A 151 -16.09 -29.79 0.33
CA ALA A 151 -17.00 -30.91 0.47
C ALA A 151 -18.34 -30.41 1.01
N SER A 152 -19.22 -29.91 0.13
CA SER A 152 -20.47 -29.26 0.53
C SER A 152 -21.65 -29.63 -0.35
N LEU A 153 -22.81 -29.83 0.27
CA LEU A 153 -24.11 -29.99 -0.38
C LEU A 153 -24.85 -28.65 -0.39
N MET A 154 -25.35 -28.22 -1.54
CA MET A 154 -26.07 -26.96 -1.70
C MET A 154 -27.29 -27.10 -2.60
N ARG A 155 -28.32 -26.25 -2.38
CA ARG A 155 -29.40 -26.11 -3.37
C ARG A 155 -28.83 -25.55 -4.66
N ARG A 156 -29.10 -26.20 -5.78
CA ARG A 156 -28.67 -25.76 -7.12
C ARG A 156 -29.08 -24.32 -7.40
N ARG A 157 -30.33 -23.96 -7.06
CA ARG A 157 -30.85 -22.58 -7.23
C ARG A 157 -30.00 -21.55 -6.48
N VAL A 158 -29.68 -21.83 -5.21
CA VAL A 158 -28.88 -20.94 -4.35
C VAL A 158 -27.46 -20.80 -4.88
N LEU A 159 -26.85 -21.91 -5.29
CA LEU A 159 -25.50 -21.91 -5.88
C LEU A 159 -25.44 -21.11 -7.20
N LEU A 160 -26.46 -21.22 -8.05
CA LEU A 160 -26.54 -20.48 -9.31
C LEU A 160 -26.85 -18.99 -9.11
N GLU A 161 -27.69 -18.65 -8.13
CA GLU A 161 -28.07 -17.27 -7.78
C GLU A 161 -26.91 -16.52 -7.12
N ALA A 162 -26.24 -17.14 -6.15
CA ALA A 162 -25.04 -16.56 -5.55
C ALA A 162 -23.90 -16.52 -6.58
N GLY A 163 -23.57 -17.66 -7.18
CA GLY A 163 -22.44 -17.79 -8.11
C GLY A 163 -21.07 -17.56 -7.45
N PHE A 164 -19.99 -17.87 -8.17
CA PHE A 164 -18.62 -17.54 -7.75
C PHE A 164 -18.07 -16.34 -8.51
N ASP A 165 -17.15 -15.60 -7.88
CA ASP A 165 -16.40 -14.52 -8.52
C ASP A 165 -15.14 -15.07 -9.20
N GLU A 166 -15.09 -15.00 -10.53
CA GLU A 166 -13.99 -15.53 -11.34
C GLU A 166 -12.65 -14.82 -11.12
N SER A 167 -12.64 -13.66 -10.45
CA SER A 167 -11.39 -13.00 -10.02
C SER A 167 -10.70 -13.73 -8.87
N PHE A 168 -11.39 -14.67 -8.21
CA PHE A 168 -10.81 -15.55 -7.22
C PHE A 168 -10.10 -16.74 -7.90
N ARG A 169 -9.14 -17.28 -7.16
CA ARG A 169 -8.35 -18.46 -7.53
C ARG A 169 -8.25 -19.42 -6.34
N SER A 170 -8.30 -18.85 -5.14
CA SER A 170 -8.48 -19.50 -3.84
C SER A 170 -9.14 -18.47 -2.90
N GLY A 171 -9.76 -18.93 -1.81
CA GLY A 171 -10.51 -18.13 -0.83
C GLY A 171 -11.88 -17.65 -1.32
N GLU A 172 -12.36 -18.16 -2.45
CA GLU A 172 -13.70 -17.90 -2.98
C GLU A 172 -14.82 -18.41 -2.07
N ASP A 173 -14.52 -19.37 -1.20
CA ASP A 173 -15.41 -19.97 -0.23
C ASP A 173 -15.75 -18.99 0.91
N ILE A 174 -14.76 -18.29 1.46
CA ILE A 174 -14.93 -17.23 2.47
C ILE A 174 -15.75 -16.07 1.87
N GLU A 175 -15.46 -15.72 0.62
CA GLU A 175 -16.19 -14.66 -0.09
C GLU A 175 -17.65 -15.04 -0.37
N LEU A 176 -17.87 -16.27 -0.85
CA LEU A 176 -19.21 -16.81 -1.09
C LEU A 176 -20.01 -16.88 0.21
N ARG A 177 -19.40 -17.35 1.28
CA ARG A 177 -20.00 -17.42 2.62
C ARG A 177 -20.58 -16.07 3.04
N ILE A 178 -19.80 -14.98 2.90
CA ILE A 178 -20.27 -13.62 3.22
C ILE A 178 -21.52 -13.27 2.40
N ARG A 179 -21.52 -13.55 1.10
CA ARG A 179 -22.66 -13.24 0.22
C ARG A 179 -23.88 -14.10 0.54
N LEU A 180 -23.69 -15.36 0.91
CA LEU A 180 -24.78 -16.24 1.32
C LEU A 180 -25.41 -15.77 2.63
N GLU A 181 -24.59 -15.40 3.62
CA GLU A 181 -25.05 -14.83 4.89
C GLU A 181 -25.76 -13.48 4.68
N ASP A 182 -25.24 -12.60 3.81
CA ASP A 182 -25.86 -11.31 3.47
C ASP A 182 -27.22 -11.47 2.77
N ALA A 183 -27.37 -12.52 1.95
CA ALA A 183 -28.63 -12.87 1.29
C ALA A 183 -29.62 -13.63 2.21
N GLY A 184 -29.21 -13.96 3.44
CA GLY A 184 -30.07 -14.62 4.42
C GLY A 184 -30.20 -16.13 4.25
N TYR A 185 -29.34 -16.78 3.45
CA TYR A 185 -29.34 -18.23 3.30
C TYR A 185 -28.79 -18.92 4.54
N ARG A 186 -29.35 -20.09 4.87
CA ARG A 186 -28.91 -20.89 6.02
C ARG A 186 -27.78 -21.81 5.61
N ILE A 187 -26.56 -21.50 6.08
CA ILE A 187 -25.38 -22.32 5.82
C ILE A 187 -24.79 -22.89 7.12
N GLY A 188 -24.11 -24.04 7.04
CA GLY A 188 -23.52 -24.70 8.22
C GLY A 188 -22.43 -25.71 7.91
N VAL A 189 -21.78 -26.21 8.95
CA VAL A 189 -20.85 -27.35 8.89
C VAL A 189 -21.42 -28.47 9.76
N SER A 190 -21.51 -29.67 9.19
CA SER A 190 -22.01 -30.85 9.90
C SER A 190 -21.09 -31.20 11.07
N ALA A 191 -21.72 -31.50 12.21
CA ALA A 191 -21.03 -31.99 13.40
C ALA A 191 -21.03 -33.52 13.52
N THR A 192 -21.78 -34.21 12.64
CA THR A 192 -22.06 -35.65 12.72
C THR A 192 -21.56 -36.42 11.51
N THR A 193 -21.45 -35.77 10.35
CA THR A 193 -21.09 -36.40 9.09
C THR A 193 -19.76 -35.86 8.59
N PHE A 194 -18.74 -36.73 8.56
CA PHE A 194 -17.36 -36.35 8.26
C PHE A 194 -16.85 -36.99 6.97
N VAL A 195 -15.95 -36.28 6.29
CA VAL A 195 -15.16 -36.78 5.15
C VAL A 195 -13.67 -36.65 5.42
N ARG A 196 -12.87 -37.46 4.72
CA ARG A 196 -11.40 -37.36 4.80
C ARG A 196 -10.92 -36.37 3.75
N HIS A 197 -10.05 -35.45 4.14
CA HIS A 197 -9.47 -34.42 3.28
C HIS A 197 -7.95 -34.56 3.26
N ARG A 198 -7.38 -34.85 2.10
CA ARG A 198 -5.98 -35.25 1.95
C ARG A 198 -5.08 -34.06 1.64
N PHE A 199 -3.85 -34.11 2.14
CA PHE A 199 -2.82 -33.11 1.83
C PHE A 199 -1.55 -33.76 1.31
N ALA A 200 -1.02 -33.22 0.21
CA ALA A 200 0.30 -33.58 -0.28
C ALA A 200 1.39 -33.17 0.73
N ASP A 201 2.43 -33.98 0.78
CA ASP A 201 3.45 -33.90 1.82
C ASP A 201 4.76 -33.28 1.30
N SER A 202 4.67 -32.02 0.86
CA SER A 202 5.83 -31.24 0.42
C SER A 202 5.78 -29.81 0.95
N PHE A 203 6.94 -29.18 1.04
CA PHE A 203 7.02 -27.77 1.43
C PHE A 203 6.37 -26.89 0.37
N GLU A 204 6.58 -27.20 -0.91
CA GLU A 204 6.04 -26.47 -2.04
C GLU A 204 4.51 -26.44 -2.01
N TYR A 205 3.88 -27.57 -1.67
CA TYR A 205 2.43 -27.66 -1.53
C TYR A 205 1.92 -26.83 -0.34
N ALA A 206 2.56 -26.96 0.84
CA ALA A 206 2.21 -26.16 2.01
C ALA A 206 2.42 -24.66 1.77
N GLN A 207 3.51 -24.28 1.11
CA GLN A 207 3.80 -22.91 0.72
C GLN A 207 2.73 -22.36 -0.22
N ASP A 208 2.35 -23.12 -1.26
CA ASP A 208 1.33 -22.71 -2.20
C ASP A 208 -0.02 -22.48 -1.51
N GLN A 209 -0.44 -23.39 -0.62
CA GLN A 209 -1.62 -23.21 0.23
C GLN A 209 -1.60 -21.89 1.00
N TRP A 210 -0.51 -21.58 1.72
CA TRP A 210 -0.42 -20.32 2.48
C TRP A 210 -0.43 -19.07 1.59
N LEU A 211 0.14 -19.14 0.39
CA LEU A 211 0.14 -18.03 -0.57
C LEU A 211 -1.26 -17.82 -1.16
N GLN A 212 -1.96 -18.92 -1.43
CA GLN A 212 -3.34 -18.93 -1.89
C GLN A 212 -4.27 -18.35 -0.82
N ASP A 213 -4.17 -18.81 0.43
CA ASP A 213 -4.91 -18.29 1.59
C ASP A 213 -4.73 -16.77 1.74
N GLY A 214 -3.48 -16.31 1.83
CA GLY A 214 -3.19 -14.89 2.00
C GLY A 214 -3.73 -14.03 0.85
N SER A 215 -3.66 -14.54 -0.38
CA SER A 215 -4.23 -13.87 -1.55
C SER A 215 -5.76 -13.84 -1.54
N GLY A 216 -6.40 -14.95 -1.14
CA GLY A 216 -7.85 -15.07 -1.00
C GLY A 216 -8.40 -14.09 0.04
N LEU A 217 -7.82 -14.09 1.25
CA LEU A 217 -8.17 -13.16 2.33
C LEU A 217 -8.07 -11.70 1.88
N ALA A 218 -7.00 -11.33 1.16
CA ALA A 218 -6.81 -9.99 0.62
C ALA A 218 -7.90 -9.60 -0.41
N ARG A 219 -8.30 -10.51 -1.29
CA ARG A 219 -9.38 -10.25 -2.26
C ARG A 219 -10.72 -10.10 -1.57
N THR A 220 -11.02 -10.93 -0.57
CA THR A 220 -12.23 -10.84 0.25
C THR A 220 -12.29 -9.52 1.02
N MET A 221 -11.19 -9.09 1.63
CA MET A 221 -11.09 -7.77 2.30
C MET A 221 -11.37 -6.61 1.35
N ARG A 222 -10.87 -6.67 0.11
CA ARG A 222 -11.10 -5.63 -0.90
C ARG A 222 -12.56 -5.56 -1.33
N LYS A 223 -13.20 -6.71 -1.49
CA LYS A 223 -14.58 -6.81 -1.93
C LYS A 223 -15.57 -6.45 -0.82
N HIS A 224 -15.27 -6.83 0.42
CA HIS A 224 -16.16 -6.70 1.59
C HIS A 224 -15.51 -5.97 2.77
N PRO A 225 -15.00 -4.73 2.63
CA PRO A 225 -14.13 -4.10 3.65
C PRO A 225 -14.78 -3.97 5.04
N ARG A 226 -16.10 -3.78 5.10
CA ARG A 226 -16.84 -3.66 6.38
C ARG A 226 -16.98 -4.99 7.12
N ARG A 227 -17.18 -6.11 6.42
CA ARG A 227 -17.36 -7.44 7.01
C ARG A 227 -16.05 -8.22 7.14
N ALA A 228 -15.12 -7.99 6.24
CA ALA A 228 -13.91 -8.80 6.08
C ALA A 228 -12.63 -8.08 6.52
N GLY A 229 -12.66 -6.80 6.91
CA GLY A 229 -11.45 -6.05 7.29
C GLY A 229 -10.66 -6.69 8.44
N TRP A 230 -11.33 -7.38 9.36
CA TRP A 230 -10.70 -8.11 10.46
C TRP A 230 -9.89 -9.34 10.00
N LEU A 231 -10.12 -9.86 8.79
CA LEU A 231 -9.36 -10.98 8.23
C LEU A 231 -7.86 -10.67 8.09
N ALA A 232 -7.47 -9.39 8.09
CA ALA A 232 -6.07 -8.96 8.17
C ALA A 232 -5.32 -9.54 9.39
N PHE A 233 -6.05 -9.78 10.49
CA PHE A 233 -5.50 -10.31 11.73
C PHE A 233 -5.60 -11.84 11.81
N LEU A 234 -6.36 -12.48 10.92
CA LEU A 234 -6.63 -13.92 10.99
C LEU A 234 -5.35 -14.77 10.96
N PRO A 235 -4.36 -14.55 10.05
CA PRO A 235 -3.12 -15.33 10.06
C PRO A 235 -2.32 -15.14 11.35
N LEU A 236 -2.23 -13.91 11.89
CA LEU A 236 -1.55 -13.67 13.16
C LEU A 236 -2.24 -14.39 14.32
N LEU A 237 -3.57 -14.28 14.43
CA LEU A 237 -4.35 -14.95 15.48
C LEU A 237 -4.23 -16.47 15.38
N ALA A 238 -4.28 -17.03 14.16
CA ALA A 238 -4.07 -18.44 13.91
C ALA A 238 -2.65 -18.87 14.30
N THR A 239 -1.63 -18.07 13.96
CA THR A 239 -0.23 -18.30 14.31
C THR A 239 -0.02 -18.32 15.82
N VAL A 240 -0.51 -17.31 16.54
CA VAL A 240 -0.36 -17.23 18.00
C VAL A 240 -1.03 -18.41 18.69
N ARG A 241 -2.29 -18.69 18.33
CA ARG A 241 -3.02 -19.85 18.88
C ARG A 241 -2.31 -21.15 18.53
N GLY A 242 -1.85 -21.27 17.29
CA GLY A 242 -1.12 -22.40 16.77
C GLY A 242 0.15 -22.71 17.53
N ILE A 243 0.98 -21.69 17.78
CA ILE A 243 2.20 -21.80 18.60
C ILE A 243 1.85 -22.24 20.02
N VAL A 244 0.85 -21.62 20.66
CA VAL A 244 0.43 -21.96 22.03
C VAL A 244 0.00 -23.42 22.14
N ILE A 245 -0.82 -23.92 21.21
CA ILE A 245 -1.26 -25.32 21.22
C ILE A 245 -0.06 -26.24 20.89
N SER A 246 0.77 -25.88 19.92
CA SER A 246 1.93 -26.68 19.52
C SER A 246 2.92 -26.86 20.67
N LEU A 247 3.17 -25.82 21.47
CA LEU A 247 4.03 -25.92 22.65
C LEU A 247 3.54 -26.97 23.66
N ALA A 248 2.22 -27.17 23.77
CA ALA A 248 1.63 -28.13 24.70
C ALA A 248 1.49 -29.54 24.12
N THR A 249 1.16 -29.68 22.83
CA THR A 249 0.74 -30.98 22.26
C THR A 249 1.59 -31.48 21.11
N ALA A 250 2.30 -30.60 20.39
CA ALA A 250 3.11 -30.97 19.23
C ALA A 250 4.24 -29.95 18.93
N PRO A 251 5.28 -29.85 19.78
CA PRO A 251 6.31 -28.80 19.64
C PRO A 251 7.07 -28.87 18.31
N LYS A 252 7.11 -30.05 17.68
CA LYS A 252 7.68 -30.25 16.35
C LYS A 252 7.11 -29.31 15.28
N PHE A 253 5.87 -28.83 15.42
CA PHE A 253 5.20 -27.98 14.42
C PHE A 253 5.47 -26.47 14.58
N LEU A 254 6.34 -26.03 15.50
CA LEU A 254 6.71 -24.61 15.61
C LEU A 254 7.25 -23.99 14.30
N PRO A 255 8.11 -24.66 13.52
CA PRO A 255 8.57 -24.11 12.23
C PRO A 255 7.44 -23.90 11.20
N TYR A 256 6.36 -24.69 11.26
CA TYR A 256 5.20 -24.54 10.38
C TYR A 256 4.58 -23.17 10.55
N TRP A 257 4.42 -22.70 11.79
CA TRP A 257 3.77 -21.43 12.10
C TRP A 257 4.57 -20.21 11.62
N ALA A 258 5.90 -20.29 11.59
CA ALA A 258 6.73 -19.27 10.95
C ALA A 258 6.51 -19.21 9.44
N GLY A 259 6.46 -20.37 8.77
CA GLY A 259 6.17 -20.49 7.34
C GLY A 259 4.76 -19.97 7.00
N PHE A 260 3.75 -20.42 7.76
CA PHE A 260 2.36 -20.01 7.64
C PHE A 260 2.20 -18.50 7.73
N ALA A 261 2.72 -17.88 8.80
CA ALA A 261 2.63 -16.43 9.02
C ALA A 261 3.32 -15.63 7.90
N PHE A 262 4.56 -16.00 7.57
CA PHE A 262 5.35 -15.28 6.58
C PHE A 262 4.70 -15.32 5.19
N HIS A 263 4.31 -16.50 4.70
CA HIS A 263 3.77 -16.64 3.35
C HIS A 263 2.36 -16.06 3.23
N ASN A 264 1.51 -16.21 4.25
CA ASN A 264 0.21 -15.55 4.28
C ASN A 264 0.35 -14.03 4.18
N TYR A 265 1.14 -13.41 5.05
CA TYR A 265 1.31 -11.95 5.03
C TYR A 265 2.02 -11.47 3.77
N ARG A 266 2.99 -12.23 3.24
CA ARG A 266 3.64 -11.93 1.96
C ARG A 266 2.63 -11.86 0.82
N ALA A 267 1.79 -12.87 0.67
CA ALA A 267 0.77 -12.93 -0.39
C ALA A 267 -0.37 -11.94 -0.17
N MET A 268 -0.80 -11.75 1.08
CA MET A 268 -1.83 -10.79 1.44
C MET A 268 -1.37 -9.37 1.13
N CYS A 269 -0.17 -8.98 1.58
CA CYS A 269 0.40 -7.68 1.26
C CYS A 269 0.60 -7.54 -0.26
N ALA A 270 1.20 -8.54 -0.93
CA ALA A 270 1.38 -8.48 -2.38
C ALA A 270 0.05 -8.28 -3.12
N THR A 271 -1.01 -8.97 -2.69
CA THR A 271 -2.34 -8.86 -3.29
C THR A 271 -2.99 -7.53 -2.95
N LEU A 272 -2.98 -7.08 -1.69
CA LEU A 272 -3.54 -5.78 -1.25
C LEU A 272 -2.81 -4.58 -1.87
N LEU A 273 -1.51 -4.72 -2.13
CA LEU A 273 -0.68 -3.73 -2.82
C LEU A 273 -0.72 -3.85 -4.34
N LYS A 274 -1.35 -4.91 -4.90
CA LYS A 274 -1.52 -5.08 -6.34
C LYS A 274 -2.55 -4.08 -6.85
N LEU A 275 -2.06 -2.95 -7.31
CA LEU A 275 -2.87 -1.83 -7.78
C LEU A 275 -3.27 -2.01 -9.26
N PRO A 276 -4.38 -1.37 -9.69
CA PRO A 276 -4.84 -1.48 -11.07
C PRO A 276 -3.74 -1.08 -12.07
N PRO A 277 -3.67 -1.75 -13.24
CA PRO A 277 -2.67 -1.43 -14.26
C PRO A 277 -2.77 0.02 -14.74
N ASN A 278 -3.97 0.61 -14.70
CA ASN A 278 -4.28 1.93 -15.26
C ASN A 278 -3.93 3.12 -14.36
N GLY A 279 -3.00 2.95 -13.39
CA GLY A 279 -2.60 4.00 -12.46
C GLY A 279 -3.61 4.27 -11.34
N LEU A 280 -3.22 5.08 -10.36
CA LEU A 280 -4.05 5.44 -9.22
C LEU A 280 -5.00 6.60 -9.58
N SER A 281 -6.20 6.58 -8.98
CA SER A 281 -7.06 7.76 -8.98
C SER A 281 -6.38 8.93 -8.26
N LEU A 282 -6.82 10.18 -8.50
CA LEU A 282 -6.32 11.36 -7.79
C LEU A 282 -6.30 11.17 -6.26
N GLY A 283 -7.39 10.63 -5.71
CA GLY A 283 -7.52 10.32 -4.29
C GLY A 283 -6.56 9.21 -3.85
N GLY A 284 -6.45 8.14 -4.64
CA GLY A 284 -5.49 7.07 -4.38
C GLY A 284 -4.05 7.59 -4.34
N ASN A 285 -3.64 8.41 -5.31
CA ASN A 285 -2.29 8.97 -5.38
C ASN A 285 -1.96 9.82 -4.14
N ALA A 286 -2.90 10.66 -3.70
CA ALA A 286 -2.74 11.48 -2.50
C ALA A 286 -2.65 10.63 -1.21
N VAL A 287 -3.49 9.59 -1.08
CA VAL A 287 -3.48 8.67 0.07
C VAL A 287 -2.15 7.91 0.14
N TRP A 288 -1.71 7.31 -0.97
CA TRP A 288 -0.46 6.54 -1.01
C TRP A 288 0.76 7.41 -0.75
N LEU A 289 0.79 8.64 -1.26
CA LEU A 289 1.87 9.57 -1.00
C LEU A 289 1.88 10.03 0.47
N ALA A 290 0.70 10.33 1.04
CA ALA A 290 0.57 10.62 2.47
C ALA A 290 1.08 9.46 3.34
N ALA A 291 0.64 8.23 3.03
CA ALA A 291 1.12 7.02 3.70
C ALA A 291 2.64 6.86 3.58
N ALA A 292 3.21 7.13 2.41
CA ALA A 292 4.66 7.07 2.16
C ALA A 292 5.48 8.06 3.00
N ARG A 293 4.85 9.12 3.53
CA ARG A 293 5.45 10.12 4.42
C ARG A 293 5.22 9.82 5.90
N ILE A 294 4.06 9.25 6.23
CA ILE A 294 3.68 8.94 7.62
C ILE A 294 4.30 7.61 8.10
N ALA A 295 4.25 6.55 7.30
CA ALA A 295 4.74 5.24 7.71
C ALA A 295 6.23 5.24 8.16
N PRO A 296 7.14 5.96 7.48
CA PRO A 296 8.54 6.07 7.93
C PRO A 296 8.72 6.79 9.26
N MET A 297 7.75 7.57 9.73
CA MET A 297 7.87 8.25 11.02
C MET A 297 7.94 7.25 12.17
N ALA A 298 7.10 6.22 12.15
CA ALA A 298 7.08 5.21 13.19
C ALA A 298 8.44 4.50 13.23
N ALA A 299 8.95 4.10 12.06
CA ALA A 299 10.28 3.53 11.93
C ALA A 299 11.39 4.50 12.35
N GLY A 300 11.26 5.78 12.03
CA GLY A 300 12.18 6.84 12.43
C GLY A 300 12.20 7.04 13.95
N LEU A 301 11.05 6.98 14.61
CA LEU A 301 10.95 7.02 16.07
C LEU A 301 11.68 5.82 16.71
N LEU A 302 11.41 4.62 16.20
CA LEU A 302 12.11 3.39 16.60
C LEU A 302 13.63 3.50 16.38
N PHE A 303 14.04 4.07 15.25
CA PHE A 303 15.44 4.28 14.90
C PHE A 303 16.13 5.21 15.89
N TRP A 304 15.55 6.39 16.16
CA TRP A 304 16.13 7.35 17.09
C TRP A 304 16.10 6.85 18.53
N ALA A 305 15.07 6.12 18.94
CA ALA A 305 15.02 5.46 20.25
C ALA A 305 16.16 4.44 20.39
N MET A 306 16.38 3.58 19.39
CA MET A 306 17.47 2.62 19.40
C MET A 306 18.84 3.31 19.40
N ALA A 307 19.02 4.36 18.59
CA ALA A 307 20.26 5.13 18.57
C ALA A 307 20.56 5.81 19.92
N ALA A 308 19.53 6.31 20.60
CA ALA A 308 19.65 6.93 21.92
C ALA A 308 19.99 5.93 23.03
N LEU A 309 19.40 4.73 22.99
CA LEU A 309 19.76 3.65 23.92
C LEU A 309 21.19 3.14 23.69
N ALA A 310 21.67 3.28 22.46
CA ALA A 310 22.96 2.78 22.04
C ALA A 310 24.12 3.75 22.24
N THR A 311 23.89 5.06 22.30
CA THR A 311 24.93 6.08 22.09
C THR A 311 24.87 7.16 23.15
N SER A 312 26.01 7.73 23.53
CA SER A 312 26.05 8.85 24.47
C SER A 312 25.35 10.11 23.90
N PRO A 313 24.76 10.98 24.74
CA PRO A 313 24.02 12.17 24.29
C PRO A 313 24.79 13.10 23.35
N ASP A 314 26.07 13.37 23.59
CA ASP A 314 26.87 14.30 22.76
C ASP A 314 27.07 13.77 21.34
N ARG A 315 27.42 12.49 21.23
CA ARG A 315 27.60 11.78 19.95
C ARG A 315 26.28 11.69 19.17
N LEU A 316 25.18 11.43 19.86
CA LEU A 316 23.84 11.42 19.27
C LEU A 316 23.43 12.83 18.79
N GLY A 317 23.76 13.86 19.57
CA GLY A 317 23.57 15.27 19.21
C GLY A 317 24.28 15.63 17.90
N LEU A 318 25.56 15.27 17.77
CA LEU A 318 26.31 15.49 16.53
C LEU A 318 25.71 14.73 15.34
N ALA A 319 25.37 13.45 15.50
CA ALA A 319 24.77 12.65 14.43
C ALA A 319 23.42 13.21 13.96
N SER A 320 22.54 13.63 14.87
CA SER A 320 21.26 14.25 14.54
C SER A 320 21.41 15.61 13.84
N ALA A 321 22.42 16.39 14.20
CA ALA A 321 22.77 17.63 13.52
C ALA A 321 23.24 17.38 12.09
N VAL A 322 24.07 16.35 11.87
CA VAL A 322 24.52 15.95 10.52
C VAL A 322 23.36 15.42 9.66
N VAL A 323 22.46 14.61 10.20
CA VAL A 323 21.24 14.17 9.49
C VAL A 323 20.36 15.37 9.12
N SER A 324 20.21 16.33 10.03
CA SER A 324 19.45 17.57 9.76
C SER A 324 20.12 18.42 8.68
N ALA A 325 21.45 18.53 8.68
CA ALA A 325 22.21 19.18 7.63
C ALA A 325 21.99 18.50 6.27
N ALA A 326 21.97 17.16 6.23
CA ALA A 326 21.69 16.41 5.01
C ALA A 326 20.28 16.69 4.48
N LEU A 327 19.27 16.73 5.35
CA LEU A 327 17.90 17.09 4.98
C LEU A 327 17.78 18.53 4.47
N LEU A 328 18.51 19.47 5.08
CA LEU A 328 18.59 20.85 4.60
C LEU A 328 19.21 20.91 3.20
N THR A 329 20.31 20.18 2.98
CA THR A 329 20.94 20.04 1.67
C THR A 329 19.98 19.48 0.63
N VAL A 330 19.11 18.53 0.97
CA VAL A 330 18.06 18.05 0.07
C VAL A 330 17.13 19.21 -0.34
N GLN A 331 16.66 20.01 0.61
CA GLN A 331 15.76 21.13 0.30
C GLN A 331 16.42 22.16 -0.62
N LEU A 332 17.68 22.51 -0.35
CA LEU A 332 18.43 23.46 -1.17
C LEU A 332 18.79 22.87 -2.54
N GLY A 333 19.21 21.62 -2.57
CA GLY A 333 19.62 20.88 -3.76
C GLY A 333 18.45 20.59 -4.71
N MET A 334 17.21 20.56 -4.23
CA MET A 334 16.07 20.25 -5.09
C MET A 334 15.78 21.32 -6.15
N LEU A 335 16.12 22.60 -5.91
CA LEU A 335 15.96 23.72 -6.85
C LEU A 335 14.58 23.78 -7.56
N GLY A 336 13.52 23.27 -6.93
CA GLY A 336 12.19 23.15 -7.52
C GLY A 336 12.02 22.11 -8.65
N ILE A 337 13.03 21.27 -8.91
CA ILE A 337 13.03 20.25 -9.97
C ILE A 337 11.90 19.22 -9.80
N GLY A 338 11.64 18.76 -8.57
CA GLY A 338 10.57 17.81 -8.28
C GLY A 338 9.18 18.34 -8.71
N PRO A 339 8.74 19.49 -8.19
CA PRO A 339 7.50 20.13 -8.63
C PRO A 339 7.45 20.45 -10.13
N ALA A 340 8.56 20.82 -10.77
CA ALA A 340 8.61 20.97 -12.23
C ALA A 340 8.34 19.65 -12.97
N THR A 341 8.89 18.55 -12.46
CA THR A 341 8.70 17.21 -13.03
C THR A 341 7.23 16.78 -13.01
N LEU A 342 6.46 17.17 -11.99
CA LEU A 342 5.02 16.90 -11.91
C LEU A 342 4.20 17.53 -13.05
N ASN A 343 4.67 18.64 -13.61
CA ASN A 343 4.03 19.29 -14.76
C ASN A 343 4.56 18.76 -16.10
N LEU A 344 5.88 18.56 -16.19
CA LEU A 344 6.54 18.27 -17.45
C LEU A 344 6.43 16.81 -17.87
N LEU A 345 6.46 15.87 -16.90
CA LEU A 345 6.50 14.44 -17.17
C LEU A 345 5.18 13.91 -17.76
N PRO A 346 3.98 14.24 -17.25
CA PRO A 346 2.73 13.75 -17.83
C PRO A 346 2.50 14.20 -19.27
N ALA A 347 3.12 15.32 -19.69
CA ALA A 347 3.02 15.86 -21.04
C ALA A 347 4.00 15.22 -22.05
N GLN A 348 4.90 14.33 -21.62
CA GLN A 348 5.86 13.69 -22.50
C GLN A 348 5.23 12.54 -23.29
N GLN A 349 5.32 12.59 -24.61
CA GLN A 349 4.84 11.52 -25.49
C GLN A 349 5.67 10.22 -25.36
N ASP A 350 6.95 10.34 -25.02
CA ASP A 350 7.84 9.19 -24.82
C ASP A 350 7.71 8.55 -23.41
N GLY A 351 6.77 9.01 -22.59
CA GLY A 351 6.62 8.57 -21.19
C GLY A 351 7.74 9.04 -20.26
N GLY A 352 8.57 9.98 -20.72
CA GLY A 352 9.68 10.58 -19.97
C GLY A 352 10.98 9.80 -20.04
N ARG A 353 11.20 9.00 -21.08
CA ARG A 353 12.42 8.18 -21.23
C ARG A 353 13.71 8.99 -21.13
N THR A 354 13.69 10.22 -21.63
CA THR A 354 14.84 11.15 -21.59
C THR A 354 14.73 12.18 -20.45
N LEU A 355 13.52 12.61 -20.10
CA LEU A 355 13.28 13.59 -19.05
C LEU A 355 13.60 13.05 -17.65
N ILE A 356 13.29 11.77 -17.37
CA ILE A 356 13.53 11.14 -16.06
C ILE A 356 15.04 11.14 -15.73
N PRO A 357 15.95 10.59 -16.56
CA PRO A 357 17.38 10.63 -16.31
C PRO A 357 17.94 12.05 -16.20
N ALA A 358 17.46 12.98 -17.04
CA ALA A 358 17.88 14.37 -17.00
C ALA A 358 17.49 15.07 -15.69
N SER A 359 16.26 14.86 -15.21
CA SER A 359 15.80 15.39 -13.93
C SER A 359 16.59 14.80 -12.75
N MET A 360 16.94 13.51 -12.80
CA MET A 360 17.77 12.86 -11.80
C MET A 360 19.19 13.44 -11.77
N ALA A 361 19.82 13.56 -12.93
CA ALA A 361 21.17 14.12 -13.03
C ALA A 361 21.23 15.57 -12.53
N ALA A 362 20.22 16.39 -12.87
CA ALA A 362 20.12 17.75 -12.37
C ALA A 362 20.07 17.79 -10.83
N VAL A 363 19.23 16.94 -10.21
CA VAL A 363 19.10 16.84 -8.75
C VAL A 363 20.38 16.35 -8.08
N VAL A 364 21.03 15.34 -8.65
CA VAL A 364 22.31 14.82 -8.17
C VAL A 364 23.35 15.93 -8.15
N PHE A 365 23.48 16.65 -9.27
CA PHE A 365 24.46 17.72 -9.42
C PHE A 365 24.21 18.87 -8.43
N SER A 366 22.98 19.39 -8.36
CA SER A 366 22.66 20.50 -7.46
C SER A 366 22.74 20.11 -5.99
N SER A 367 22.42 18.87 -5.63
CA SER A 367 22.54 18.38 -4.25
C SER A 367 24.00 18.20 -3.83
N LEU A 368 24.88 17.74 -4.73
CA LEU A 368 26.32 17.67 -4.46
C LEU A 368 26.93 19.07 -4.27
N LEU A 369 26.55 20.04 -5.10
CA LEU A 369 26.96 21.43 -4.92
C LEU A 369 26.47 22.00 -3.59
N GLY A 370 25.20 21.76 -3.24
CA GLY A 370 24.64 22.17 -1.95
C GLY A 370 25.32 21.52 -0.76
N ALA A 371 25.65 20.22 -0.85
CA ALA A 371 26.37 19.48 0.17
C ALA A 371 27.79 20.05 0.38
N GLY A 372 28.54 20.23 -0.72
CA GLY A 372 29.89 20.78 -0.69
C GLY A 372 29.92 22.22 -0.15
N GLY A 373 28.97 23.06 -0.58
CA GLY A 373 28.84 24.42 -0.06
C GLY A 373 28.54 24.45 1.45
N LEU A 374 27.64 23.57 1.93
CA LEU A 374 27.32 23.48 3.35
C LEU A 374 28.53 23.01 4.18
N VAL A 375 29.24 21.98 3.71
CA VAL A 375 30.47 21.48 4.36
C VAL A 375 31.52 22.58 4.42
N LEU A 376 31.75 23.30 3.31
CA LEU A 376 32.71 24.39 3.25
C LEU A 376 32.38 25.49 4.29
N VAL A 377 31.15 26.00 4.26
CA VAL A 377 30.70 27.07 5.16
C VAL A 377 30.79 26.63 6.63
N THR A 378 30.32 25.42 6.95
CA THR A 378 30.32 24.94 8.34
C THR A 378 31.71 24.56 8.83
N SER A 379 32.62 24.12 7.95
CA SER A 379 34.04 23.91 8.29
C SER A 379 34.70 25.22 8.69
N PHE A 380 34.44 26.32 7.97
CA PHE A 380 34.95 27.65 8.33
C PHE A 380 34.44 28.15 9.67
N LEU A 381 33.21 27.79 10.06
CA LEU A 381 32.64 28.16 11.36
C LEU A 381 33.27 27.39 12.54
N GLY A 382 33.94 26.25 12.28
CA GLY A 382 34.74 25.52 13.27
C GLY A 382 34.00 24.94 14.48
N SER A 383 32.66 24.99 14.51
CA SER A 383 31.86 24.57 15.67
C SER A 383 30.60 23.80 15.25
N GLY A 384 30.07 22.99 16.18
CA GLY A 384 28.87 22.19 15.98
C GLY A 384 29.03 21.17 14.83
N VAL A 385 28.27 21.35 13.75
CA VAL A 385 28.37 20.49 12.55
C VAL A 385 29.74 20.61 11.87
N GLY A 386 30.43 21.75 12.00
CA GLY A 386 31.76 21.95 11.40
C GLY A 386 32.84 20.98 11.89
N THR A 387 32.73 20.50 13.13
CA THR A 387 33.68 19.51 13.69
C THR A 387 33.44 18.10 13.17
N ALA A 388 32.23 17.82 12.65
CA ALA A 388 31.88 16.51 12.08
C ALA A 388 32.74 16.14 10.87
N TRP A 389 33.26 17.15 10.16
CA TRP A 389 33.99 16.97 8.91
C TRP A 389 35.45 16.54 9.09
N GLN A 390 35.95 16.56 10.32
CA GLN A 390 37.27 16.04 10.66
C GLN A 390 37.31 14.50 10.56
N ASP A 391 36.15 13.84 10.67
CA ASP A 391 35.99 12.42 10.43
C ASP A 391 35.62 12.16 8.95
N PRO A 392 36.50 11.50 8.17
CA PRO A 392 36.20 11.16 6.77
C PRO A 392 34.99 10.24 6.62
N ALA A 393 34.73 9.36 7.59
CA ALA A 393 33.60 8.44 7.55
C ALA A 393 32.28 9.19 7.72
N MET A 394 32.24 10.13 8.66
CA MET A 394 31.10 11.04 8.86
C MET A 394 30.84 11.89 7.61
N THR A 395 31.89 12.46 7.01
CA THR A 395 31.78 13.26 5.79
C THR A 395 31.20 12.43 4.64
N ALA A 396 31.73 11.23 4.42
CA ALA A 396 31.21 10.31 3.40
C ALA A 396 29.75 9.91 3.65
N ALA A 397 29.40 9.59 4.90
CA ALA A 397 28.03 9.25 5.30
C ALA A 397 27.06 10.41 5.08
N PHE A 398 27.48 11.65 5.36
CA PHE A 398 26.71 12.86 5.08
C PHE A 398 26.44 13.04 3.58
N PHE A 399 27.47 12.98 2.74
CA PHE A 399 27.31 13.12 1.29
C PHE A 399 26.40 12.02 0.72
N ALA A 400 26.59 10.78 1.16
CA ALA A 400 25.75 9.67 0.76
C ALA A 400 24.28 9.89 1.20
N ALA A 401 24.03 10.26 2.45
CA ALA A 401 22.70 10.51 2.97
C ALA A 401 22.00 11.67 2.23
N ALA A 402 22.68 12.79 2.03
CA ALA A 402 22.13 13.96 1.34
C ALA A 402 21.79 13.64 -0.13
N LEU A 403 22.72 13.01 -0.85
CA LEU A 403 22.53 12.66 -2.26
C LEU A 403 21.39 11.64 -2.44
N LEU A 404 21.45 10.53 -1.70
CA LEU A 404 20.48 9.44 -1.85
C LEU A 404 19.08 9.87 -1.40
N ALA A 405 18.98 10.70 -0.37
CA ALA A 405 17.70 11.29 0.03
C ALA A 405 17.14 12.20 -1.06
N ALA A 406 17.96 13.06 -1.70
CA ALA A 406 17.51 13.92 -2.80
C ALA A 406 17.00 13.10 -4.00
N VAL A 407 17.72 12.04 -4.36
CA VAL A 407 17.30 11.10 -5.42
C VAL A 407 16.00 10.39 -5.03
N ALA A 408 15.87 9.92 -3.79
CA ALA A 408 14.64 9.28 -3.30
C ALA A 408 13.43 10.22 -3.34
N PHE A 409 13.62 11.50 -2.98
CA PHE A 409 12.59 12.54 -3.11
C PHE A 409 12.21 12.79 -4.56
N GLN A 410 13.16 12.83 -5.49
CA GLN A 410 12.86 12.99 -6.90
C GLN A 410 12.11 11.77 -7.46
N LEU A 411 12.44 10.55 -7.01
CA LEU A 411 11.70 9.34 -7.37
C LEU A 411 10.25 9.39 -6.88
N ASP A 412 9.97 10.03 -5.74
CA ASP A 412 8.59 10.26 -5.29
C ASP A 412 7.85 11.16 -6.28
N HIS A 413 8.45 12.27 -6.70
CA HIS A 413 7.83 13.19 -7.66
C HIS A 413 7.55 12.50 -9.01
N ILE A 414 8.48 11.69 -9.50
CA ILE A 414 8.27 10.89 -10.72
C ILE A 414 7.12 9.89 -10.53
N ALA A 415 7.09 9.19 -9.40
CA ALA A 415 6.03 8.23 -9.10
C ALA A 415 4.65 8.92 -9.05
N VAL A 416 4.56 10.11 -8.44
CA VAL A 416 3.33 10.90 -8.38
C VAL A 416 2.90 11.37 -9.77
N ALA A 417 3.84 11.86 -10.58
CA ALA A 417 3.59 12.28 -11.97
C ALA A 417 3.08 11.13 -12.84
N GLN A 418 3.53 9.90 -12.59
CA GLN A 418 3.06 8.68 -13.27
C GLN A 418 1.77 8.11 -12.66
N ALA A 419 1.14 8.80 -11.69
CA ALA A 419 -0.01 8.30 -10.92
C ALA A 419 0.27 6.95 -10.21
N ARG A 420 1.49 6.78 -9.70
CA ARG A 420 2.00 5.57 -9.03
C ARG A 420 2.66 5.87 -7.68
N ALA A 421 2.07 6.75 -6.87
CA ALA A 421 2.58 7.07 -5.52
C ALA A 421 2.67 5.85 -4.58
N ASP A 422 2.04 4.73 -4.91
CA ASP A 422 2.24 3.44 -4.23
C ASP A 422 3.71 3.00 -4.19
N ARG A 423 4.44 3.31 -5.27
CA ARG A 423 5.87 3.01 -5.38
C ARG A 423 6.67 3.75 -4.32
N ALA A 424 6.24 4.95 -3.92
CA ALA A 424 6.88 5.72 -2.85
C ALA A 424 6.71 5.02 -1.49
N LEU A 425 5.50 4.55 -1.14
CA LEU A 425 5.30 3.87 0.15
C LEU A 425 6.16 2.62 0.28
N ILE A 426 6.17 1.76 -0.76
CA ILE A 426 6.99 0.55 -0.75
C ILE A 426 8.47 0.90 -0.54
N ARG A 427 8.96 1.91 -1.25
CA ARG A 427 10.34 2.38 -1.10
C ARG A 427 10.65 2.90 0.30
N SER A 428 9.73 3.67 0.90
CA SER A 428 9.95 4.19 2.24
C SER A 428 9.95 3.08 3.30
N LEU A 429 9.15 2.01 3.12
CA LEU A 429 9.19 0.82 3.98
C LEU A 429 10.49 0.04 3.82
N VAL A 430 10.99 -0.13 2.59
CA VAL A 430 12.30 -0.73 2.32
C VAL A 430 13.41 0.07 2.98
N GLN A 431 13.40 1.40 2.86
CA GLN A 431 14.35 2.28 3.53
C GLN A 431 14.32 2.08 5.05
N ALA A 432 13.14 2.12 5.65
CA ALA A 432 12.96 1.92 7.09
C ALA A 432 13.54 0.58 7.57
N LEU A 433 13.28 -0.51 6.84
CA LEU A 433 13.78 -1.85 7.17
C LEU A 433 15.32 -1.89 7.15
N PHE A 434 15.94 -1.43 6.06
CA PHE A 434 17.39 -1.44 5.93
C PHE A 434 18.08 -0.49 6.90
N GLN A 435 17.49 0.69 7.15
CA GLN A 435 17.99 1.65 8.12
C GLN A 435 17.97 1.09 9.54
N LEU A 436 16.86 0.49 9.98
CA LEU A 436 16.74 -0.13 11.29
C LEU A 436 17.65 -1.36 11.44
N GLY A 437 17.65 -2.24 10.44
CA GLY A 437 18.49 -3.44 10.45
C GLY A 437 19.98 -3.12 10.52
N THR A 438 20.44 -2.14 9.74
CA THR A 438 21.86 -1.73 9.75
C THR A 438 22.25 -1.12 11.10
N LEU A 439 21.40 -0.25 11.67
CA LEU A 439 21.67 0.30 13.00
C LEU A 439 21.69 -0.80 14.06
N ALA A 440 20.77 -1.76 14.02
CA ALA A 440 20.77 -2.89 14.96
C ALA A 440 22.06 -3.70 14.87
N VAL A 441 22.55 -4.00 13.67
CA VAL A 441 23.84 -4.68 13.46
C VAL A 441 24.99 -3.88 14.05
N PHE A 442 25.03 -2.56 13.84
CA PHE A 442 26.09 -1.71 14.40
C PHE A 442 26.06 -1.68 15.93
N VAL A 443 24.86 -1.59 16.50
CA VAL A 443 24.65 -1.65 17.96
C VAL A 443 25.13 -2.97 18.55
N ILE A 444 24.80 -4.10 17.91
CA ILE A 444 25.20 -5.44 18.34
C ILE A 444 26.72 -5.62 18.22
N ALA A 445 27.32 -5.13 17.13
CA ALA A 445 28.75 -5.20 16.90
C ALA A 445 29.57 -4.19 17.73
N GLY A 446 28.90 -3.35 18.53
CA GLY A 446 29.56 -2.40 19.44
C GLY A 446 30.07 -1.11 18.78
N TYR A 447 29.63 -0.77 17.56
CA TYR A 447 29.97 0.50 16.93
C TYR A 447 29.15 1.65 17.55
N ARG A 448 29.85 2.58 18.23
CA ARG A 448 29.23 3.69 18.99
C ARG A 448 29.63 5.09 18.50
N GLU A 449 30.31 5.18 17.37
CA GLU A 449 30.73 6.46 16.81
C GLU A 449 29.55 7.19 16.14
N PRO A 450 29.54 8.54 16.08
CA PRO A 450 28.45 9.29 15.43
C PRO A 450 28.15 8.82 13.99
N ALA A 451 29.18 8.42 13.24
CA ALA A 451 29.02 7.87 11.88
C ALA A 451 28.21 6.57 11.86
N ALA A 452 28.20 5.79 12.95
CA ALA A 452 27.39 4.58 13.10
C ALA A 452 25.88 4.88 13.22
N VAL A 453 25.49 6.14 13.45
CA VAL A 453 24.09 6.58 13.39
C VAL A 453 23.76 7.16 12.01
N VAL A 454 24.67 7.90 11.38
CA VAL A 454 24.42 8.53 10.07
C VAL A 454 24.49 7.52 8.91
N ALA A 455 25.43 6.58 8.94
CA ALA A 455 25.59 5.59 7.87
C ALA A 455 24.35 4.70 7.64
N PRO A 456 23.65 4.19 8.68
CA PRO A 456 22.38 3.48 8.49
C PRO A 456 21.31 4.30 7.74
N VAL A 457 21.25 5.62 7.93
CA VAL A 457 20.33 6.50 7.18
C VAL A 457 20.69 6.49 5.69
N ALA A 458 21.98 6.59 5.37
CA ALA A 458 22.47 6.50 3.99
C ALA A 458 22.19 5.12 3.37
N VAL A 459 22.40 4.03 4.12
CA VAL A 459 22.10 2.65 3.66
C VAL A 459 20.62 2.46 3.38
N GLY A 460 19.74 2.95 4.25
CA GLY A 460 18.30 2.93 4.01
C GLY A 460 17.91 3.72 2.76
N ALA A 461 18.46 4.93 2.58
CA ALA A 461 18.23 5.74 1.39
C ALA A 461 18.76 5.05 0.12
N LEU A 462 19.91 4.37 0.18
CA LEU A 462 20.45 3.58 -0.93
C LEU A 462 19.50 2.46 -1.33
N ALA A 463 18.97 1.71 -0.36
CA ALA A 463 18.01 0.64 -0.62
C ALA A 463 16.74 1.18 -1.30
N SER A 464 16.24 2.34 -0.88
CA SER A 464 15.13 3.06 -1.52
C SER A 464 15.43 3.40 -2.99
N VAL A 465 16.61 3.97 -3.26
CA VAL A 465 17.02 4.38 -4.61
C VAL A 465 17.19 3.16 -5.52
N VAL A 466 17.90 2.11 -5.07
CA VAL A 466 18.10 0.87 -5.84
C VAL A 466 16.74 0.24 -6.19
N PHE A 467 15.84 0.17 -5.21
CA PHE A 467 14.50 -0.37 -5.44
C PHE A 467 13.69 0.51 -6.39
N GLY A 468 13.79 1.84 -6.30
CA GLY A 468 13.13 2.79 -7.21
C GLY A 468 13.62 2.72 -8.63
N VAL A 469 14.92 2.61 -8.85
CA VAL A 469 15.49 2.38 -10.19
C VAL A 469 14.98 1.05 -10.76
N ARG A 470 14.88 0.00 -9.95
CA ARG A 470 14.30 -1.29 -10.36
C ARG A 470 12.80 -1.17 -10.69
N GLN A 471 12.04 -0.37 -9.95
CA GLN A 471 10.64 -0.07 -10.27
C GLN A 471 10.50 0.65 -11.62
N LEU A 472 11.38 1.62 -11.91
CA LEU A 472 11.39 2.35 -13.19
C LEU A 472 11.80 1.47 -14.37
N ARG A 473 12.79 0.58 -14.20
CA ARG A 473 13.21 -0.36 -15.27
C ARG A 473 12.10 -1.33 -15.69
N ARG A 474 11.11 -1.55 -14.83
CA ARG A 474 9.96 -2.44 -15.06
C ARG A 474 8.69 -1.71 -15.50
N SER A 475 8.74 -0.39 -15.67
CA SER A 475 7.61 0.37 -16.21
C SER A 475 7.60 0.34 -17.74
N ASP A 476 6.42 0.49 -18.35
CA ASP A 476 6.22 0.46 -19.80
C ASP A 476 7.10 1.48 -20.56
N ALA A 477 7.45 2.60 -19.92
CA ALA A 477 8.39 3.61 -20.43
C ALA A 477 9.70 3.61 -19.62
N ALA A 478 10.49 2.55 -19.74
CA ALA A 478 11.78 2.43 -19.04
C ALA A 478 12.74 3.59 -19.40
N PRO A 479 13.33 4.28 -18.40
CA PRO A 479 14.25 5.40 -18.65
C PRO A 479 15.48 4.98 -19.46
N ASP A 480 15.89 5.82 -20.40
CA ASP A 480 17.13 5.63 -21.18
C ASP A 480 18.30 6.36 -20.50
N TRP A 481 18.99 5.64 -19.62
CA TRP A 481 20.14 6.18 -18.87
C TRP A 481 21.35 6.51 -19.75
N THR A 482 21.40 6.05 -21.01
CA THR A 482 22.53 6.28 -21.91
C THR A 482 22.45 7.63 -22.63
N ARG A 483 21.25 8.23 -22.71
CA ARG A 483 20.99 9.50 -23.40
C ARG A 483 20.80 10.66 -22.42
N LEU A 484 21.80 10.89 -21.57
CA LEU A 484 21.83 12.08 -20.72
C LEU A 484 22.04 13.34 -21.58
N ASN A 485 21.04 14.21 -21.61
CA ASN A 485 21.05 15.43 -22.42
C ASN A 485 21.00 16.67 -21.53
N ALA A 486 22.04 17.51 -21.61
CA ALA A 486 22.11 18.77 -20.88
C ALA A 486 20.94 19.71 -21.22
N ARG A 487 20.42 19.68 -22.46
CA ARG A 487 19.25 20.47 -22.86
C ARG A 487 17.98 20.05 -22.11
N GLU A 488 17.79 18.75 -21.88
CA GLU A 488 16.68 18.24 -21.07
C GLU A 488 16.82 18.64 -19.59
N ALA A 489 18.05 18.63 -19.06
CA ALA A 489 18.29 19.10 -17.69
C ALA A 489 17.94 20.59 -17.53
N VAL A 490 18.30 21.43 -18.52
CA VAL A 490 17.94 22.86 -18.54
C VAL A 490 16.42 23.07 -18.66
N LYS A 491 15.73 22.23 -19.45
CA LYS A 491 14.25 22.28 -19.57
C LYS A 491 13.53 22.06 -18.24
N VAL A 492 14.12 21.29 -17.32
CA VAL A 492 13.56 21.08 -15.98
C VAL A 492 14.02 22.15 -14.99
N LEU A 493 15.29 22.56 -15.07
CA LEU A 493 15.89 23.54 -14.16
C LEU A 493 15.24 24.93 -14.26
N GLY A 494 14.97 25.41 -15.48
CA GLY A 494 14.35 26.73 -15.68
C GLY A 494 12.98 26.88 -14.98
N PRO A 495 12.01 25.99 -15.24
CA PRO A 495 10.75 25.93 -14.51
C PRO A 495 10.91 25.60 -13.02
N GLY A 496 11.93 24.83 -12.64
CA GLY A 496 12.26 24.53 -11.24
C GLY A 496 12.63 25.78 -10.45
N LEU A 497 13.56 26.59 -10.96
CA LEU A 497 13.99 27.84 -10.33
C LEU A 497 12.85 28.84 -10.12
N ARG A 498 11.89 28.92 -11.08
CA ARG A 498 10.69 29.77 -10.91
C ARG A 498 9.79 29.30 -9.78
N GLN A 499 9.79 28.00 -9.47
CA GLN A 499 9.03 27.40 -8.37
C GLN A 499 9.79 27.43 -7.04
N TYR A 500 11.10 27.68 -7.08
CA TYR A 500 11.97 27.62 -5.91
C TYR A 500 11.61 28.66 -4.85
N ALA A 501 11.25 29.89 -5.26
CA ALA A 501 10.83 30.94 -4.33
C ALA A 501 9.57 30.55 -3.53
N LEU A 502 8.56 29.96 -4.19
CA LEU A 502 7.37 29.43 -3.52
C LEU A 502 7.74 28.32 -2.53
N MET A 503 8.60 27.39 -2.95
CA MET A 503 9.04 26.29 -2.11
C MET A 503 9.78 26.78 -0.86
N LEU A 504 10.72 27.72 -1.01
CA LEU A 504 11.44 28.32 0.11
C LEU A 504 10.50 29.07 1.04
N ALA A 505 9.59 29.90 0.52
CA ALA A 505 8.67 30.67 1.34
C ALA A 505 7.70 29.76 2.13
N ASP A 506 7.21 28.68 1.52
CA ASP A 506 6.33 27.69 2.17
C ASP A 506 7.06 26.92 3.28
N ARG A 507 8.37 26.71 3.14
CA ARG A 507 9.17 25.87 4.03
C ARG A 507 9.94 26.61 5.11
N ALA A 508 10.39 27.83 4.82
CA ALA A 508 11.25 28.61 5.68
C ALA A 508 10.70 28.73 7.12
N PRO A 509 9.40 28.99 7.36
CA PRO A 509 8.91 29.09 8.71
C PRO A 509 9.15 27.85 9.57
N GLY A 510 9.05 26.66 8.98
CA GLY A 510 9.25 25.40 9.70
C GLY A 510 10.70 25.15 10.13
N TYR A 511 11.66 25.86 9.55
CA TYR A 511 13.07 25.79 9.93
C TYR A 511 13.51 27.00 10.77
N VAL A 512 12.91 28.17 10.54
CA VAL A 512 13.30 29.42 11.21
C VAL A 512 12.61 29.59 12.56
N LEU A 513 11.35 29.17 12.73
CA LEU A 513 10.64 29.31 14.01
C LEU A 513 11.35 28.61 15.19
N PRO A 514 11.88 27.37 15.06
CA PRO A 514 12.67 26.76 16.14
C PRO A 514 13.88 27.60 16.56
N LEU A 515 14.55 28.27 15.60
CA LEU A 515 15.70 29.14 15.87
C LEU A 515 15.28 30.41 16.61
N ILE A 516 14.16 31.02 16.18
CA ILE A 516 13.58 32.18 16.87
C ILE A 516 13.18 31.81 18.30
N VAL A 517 12.53 30.66 18.51
CA VAL A 517 12.14 30.19 19.84
C VAL A 517 13.36 29.98 20.73
N ALA A 518 14.44 29.39 20.20
CA ALA A 518 15.68 29.18 20.94
C ALA A 518 16.32 30.51 21.38
N ALA A 519 16.32 31.51 20.48
CA ALA A 519 16.90 32.82 20.75
C ALA A 519 16.04 33.72 21.65
N ALA A 520 14.71 33.68 21.48
CA ALA A 520 13.77 34.57 22.16
C ALA A 520 13.32 34.08 23.54
N LEU A 521 13.33 32.75 23.77
CA LEU A 521 12.92 32.14 25.03
C LEU A 521 14.09 31.48 25.77
N ASN A 522 14.49 30.30 25.32
CA ASN A 522 15.62 29.51 25.82
C ASN A 522 15.70 28.16 25.08
N THR A 523 16.81 27.45 25.27
CA THR A 523 17.07 26.13 24.67
C THR A 523 16.08 25.05 25.09
N SER A 524 15.58 25.10 26.33
CA SER A 524 14.58 24.13 26.82
C SER A 524 13.22 24.31 26.13
N ALA A 525 12.79 25.56 25.90
CA ALA A 525 11.56 25.87 25.18
C ALA A 525 11.66 25.49 23.69
N ALA A 526 12.84 25.65 23.10
CA ALA A 526 13.10 25.21 21.73
C ALA A 526 13.01 23.68 21.58
N ALA A 527 13.52 22.92 22.55
CA ALA A 527 13.41 21.45 22.55
C ALA A 527 11.94 21.00 22.64
N ALA A 528 11.16 21.64 23.53
CA ALA A 528 9.72 21.40 23.65
C ALA A 528 8.96 21.72 22.35
N TRP A 529 9.22 22.89 21.76
CA TRP A 529 8.66 23.27 20.46
C TRP A 529 9.02 22.27 19.37
N TYR A 530 10.29 21.87 19.28
CA TYR A 530 10.78 20.96 18.25
C TYR A 530 10.10 19.59 18.30
N VAL A 531 9.88 19.01 19.48
CA VAL A 531 9.18 17.71 19.60
C VAL A 531 7.76 17.80 19.08
N VAL A 532 6.99 18.80 19.50
CA VAL A 532 5.61 19.03 19.03
C VAL A 532 5.59 19.35 17.53
N TRP A 533 6.52 20.17 17.08
CA TRP A 533 6.66 20.56 15.69
C TRP A 533 6.99 19.36 14.82
N MET A 534 7.90 18.49 15.24
CA MET A 534 8.26 17.27 14.54
C MET A 534 7.05 16.33 14.39
N LEU A 535 6.31 16.08 15.48
CA LEU A 535 5.08 15.29 15.44
C LEU A 535 4.05 15.88 14.47
N SER A 536 3.91 17.21 14.44
CA SER A 536 3.01 17.92 13.53
C SER A 536 3.51 17.91 12.07
N SER A 537 4.83 18.07 11.86
CA SER A 537 5.51 18.26 10.56
C SER A 537 5.17 17.18 9.56
N ALA A 538 4.99 15.95 10.03
CA ALA A 538 4.68 14.84 9.14
C ALA A 538 3.26 14.86 8.58
N ILE A 539 2.34 15.52 9.28
CA ILE A 539 0.96 15.69 8.84
C ILE A 539 0.85 16.84 7.86
N PHE A 540 1.74 17.86 7.94
CA PHE A 540 1.82 18.92 6.93
C PHE A 540 2.10 18.37 5.51
N PHE A 541 2.67 17.17 5.38
CA PHE A 541 2.84 16.53 4.08
C PHE A 541 1.54 16.00 3.47
N VAL A 542 0.47 15.78 4.26
CA VAL A 542 -0.82 15.29 3.75
C VAL A 542 -1.48 16.33 2.82
N PRO A 543 -1.67 17.60 3.24
CA PRO A 543 -2.12 18.68 2.36
C PRO A 543 -1.27 18.85 1.10
N GLN A 544 0.05 18.81 1.27
CA GLN A 544 0.99 18.93 0.16
C GLN A 544 0.84 17.80 -0.85
N SER A 545 0.61 16.56 -0.37
CA SER A 545 0.42 15.38 -1.21
C SER A 545 -0.80 15.52 -2.12
N ALA A 546 -1.88 16.10 -1.60
CA ALA A 546 -3.06 16.43 -2.40
C ALA A 546 -2.76 17.53 -3.44
N GLY A 547 -1.99 18.56 -3.06
CA GLY A 547 -1.56 19.62 -3.99
C GLY A 547 -0.72 19.10 -5.16
N TYR A 548 0.27 18.23 -4.89
CA TYR A 548 1.08 17.60 -5.93
C TYR A 548 0.31 16.60 -6.78
N SER A 549 -0.58 15.82 -6.17
CA SER A 549 -1.44 14.89 -6.92
C SER A 549 -2.39 15.64 -7.86
N LEU A 550 -2.94 16.77 -7.40
CA LEU A 550 -3.78 17.65 -8.23
C LEU A 550 -2.98 18.28 -9.37
N GLN A 551 -1.77 18.76 -9.08
CA GLN A 551 -0.88 19.34 -10.08
C GLN A 551 -0.60 18.34 -11.21
N ALA A 552 -0.22 17.11 -10.89
CA ALA A 552 0.03 16.05 -11.87
C ALA A 552 -1.24 15.67 -12.66
N ALA A 553 -2.39 15.58 -11.99
CA ALA A 553 -3.66 15.26 -12.63
C ALA A 553 -4.10 16.34 -13.63
N ILE A 554 -3.95 17.63 -13.29
CA ILE A 554 -4.26 18.73 -14.22
C ILE A 554 -3.31 18.71 -15.42
N ALA A 555 -2.03 18.42 -15.20
CA ALA A 555 -1.05 18.32 -16.29
C ALA A 555 -1.40 17.19 -17.27
N ALA A 556 -1.74 16.01 -16.76
CA ALA A 556 -2.15 14.85 -17.57
C ALA A 556 -3.46 15.08 -18.35
N ASP A 557 -4.41 15.82 -17.76
CA ASP A 557 -5.70 16.13 -18.38
C ASP A 557 -5.57 16.96 -19.67
N THR A 558 -4.49 17.75 -19.79
CA THR A 558 -4.16 18.50 -21.01
C THR A 558 -3.76 17.61 -22.19
N SER A 559 -3.49 16.32 -21.95
CA SER A 559 -2.97 15.36 -22.93
C SER A 559 -3.96 14.22 -23.26
N GLY A 560 -5.12 14.16 -22.61
CA GLY A 560 -6.12 13.08 -22.78
C GLY A 560 -7.20 13.35 -23.85
N PRO A 561 -7.90 12.30 -24.34
CA PRO A 561 -8.92 12.42 -25.39
C PRO A 561 -10.23 13.08 -24.95
N GLN A 562 -10.49 13.20 -23.64
CA GLN A 562 -11.57 14.04 -23.08
C GLN A 562 -11.10 14.77 -21.82
N PRO A 563 -11.14 16.12 -21.78
CA PRO A 563 -10.72 16.88 -20.61
C PRO A 563 -11.73 16.77 -19.46
N VAL A 564 -11.27 16.37 -18.28
CA VAL A 564 -12.03 16.35 -17.03
C VAL A 564 -12.25 17.78 -16.56
N SER A 565 -13.44 18.07 -16.03
CA SER A 565 -13.76 19.40 -15.49
C SER A 565 -12.80 19.81 -14.37
N ARG A 566 -11.96 20.83 -14.63
CA ARG A 566 -10.98 21.40 -13.66
C ARG A 566 -11.60 21.72 -12.28
N PRO A 567 -12.82 22.31 -12.17
CA PRO A 567 -13.50 22.48 -10.88
C PRO A 567 -13.77 21.17 -10.11
N GLY A 568 -14.08 20.08 -10.82
CA GLY A 568 -14.32 18.77 -10.22
C GLY A 568 -13.08 18.16 -9.58
N LEU A 569 -11.92 18.29 -10.24
CA LEU A 569 -10.63 17.84 -9.72
C LEU A 569 -10.22 18.65 -8.47
N ILE A 570 -10.37 19.97 -8.51
CA ILE A 570 -10.08 20.85 -7.37
C ILE A 570 -10.95 20.48 -6.16
N ARG A 571 -12.27 20.31 -6.37
CA ARG A 571 -13.19 19.92 -5.29
C ARG A 571 -12.81 18.58 -4.66
N ARG A 572 -12.52 17.57 -5.49
CA ARG A 572 -12.11 16.24 -5.02
C ARG A 572 -10.79 16.27 -4.26
N ALA A 573 -9.79 17.01 -4.76
CA ALA A 573 -8.51 17.19 -4.08
C ALA A 573 -8.70 17.84 -2.70
N LEU A 574 -9.52 18.89 -2.62
CA LEU A 574 -9.80 19.58 -1.36
C LEU A 574 -10.55 18.70 -0.36
N GLN A 575 -11.60 17.99 -0.79
CA GLN A 575 -12.36 17.08 0.07
C GLN A 575 -11.47 15.96 0.62
N MET A 576 -10.65 15.34 -0.23
CA MET A 576 -9.73 14.28 0.17
C MET A 576 -8.65 14.82 1.13
N SER A 577 -8.05 15.96 0.80
CA SER A 577 -7.04 16.63 1.62
C SER A 577 -7.57 16.92 3.02
N LEU A 578 -8.77 17.52 3.12
CA LEU A 578 -9.41 17.82 4.39
C LEU A 578 -9.71 16.55 5.19
N PHE A 579 -10.30 15.53 4.56
CA PHE A 579 -10.62 14.27 5.23
C PHE A 579 -9.37 13.58 5.81
N LEU A 580 -8.33 13.41 4.98
CA LEU A 580 -7.10 12.74 5.41
C LEU A 580 -6.35 13.53 6.47
N THR A 581 -6.28 14.85 6.32
CA THR A 581 -5.60 15.69 7.30
C THR A 581 -6.38 15.72 8.61
N ALA A 582 -7.72 15.75 8.58
CA ALA A 582 -8.54 15.68 9.79
C ALA A 582 -8.35 14.35 10.53
N LEU A 583 -8.36 13.22 9.80
CA LEU A 583 -8.08 11.90 10.36
C LEU A 583 -6.68 11.86 11.00
N ALA A 584 -5.66 12.33 10.29
CA ALA A 584 -4.29 12.41 10.81
C ALA A 584 -4.20 13.34 12.03
N GLY A 585 -4.92 14.46 12.03
CA GLY A 585 -5.00 15.41 13.13
C GLY A 585 -5.59 14.80 14.40
N VAL A 586 -6.67 14.01 14.28
CA VAL A 586 -7.25 13.26 15.41
C VAL A 586 -6.23 12.25 15.96
N LEU A 587 -5.57 11.50 15.09
CA LEU A 587 -4.53 10.55 15.49
C LEU A 587 -3.36 11.26 16.18
N LEU A 588 -2.97 12.45 15.74
CA LEU A 588 -1.92 13.26 16.36
C LEU A 588 -2.32 13.77 17.74
N LEU A 589 -3.56 14.21 17.93
CA LEU A 589 -4.03 14.65 19.25
C LEU A 589 -4.01 13.49 20.24
N ALA A 590 -4.47 12.31 19.82
CA ALA A 590 -4.40 11.09 20.63
C ALA A 590 -2.94 10.68 20.91
N ALA A 591 -2.08 10.69 19.90
CA ALA A 591 -0.66 10.34 20.03
C ALA A 591 0.08 11.35 20.91
N GLY A 592 -0.18 12.64 20.78
CA GLY A 592 0.43 13.68 21.60
C GLY A 592 0.05 13.55 23.06
N TRP A 593 -1.23 13.28 23.35
CA TRP A 593 -1.72 13.03 24.70
C TRP A 593 -1.08 11.79 25.34
N LEU A 594 -0.84 10.73 24.56
CA LEU A 594 -0.22 9.49 25.04
C LEU A 594 1.32 9.58 25.16
N LEU A 595 1.99 10.11 24.14
CA LEU A 595 3.44 10.01 23.95
C LEU A 595 4.21 11.14 24.65
N LEU A 596 3.70 12.37 24.67
CA LEU A 596 4.42 13.49 25.27
C LEU A 596 4.64 13.32 26.78
N PRO A 597 3.70 12.77 27.57
CA PRO A 597 3.95 12.46 28.99
C PRO A 597 5.07 11.46 29.22
N LEU A 598 5.28 10.49 28.30
CA LEU A 598 6.34 9.50 28.40
C LEU A 598 7.74 10.12 28.25
N LEU A 599 7.84 11.28 27.60
CA LEU A 599 9.08 12.04 27.47
C LEU A 599 9.40 12.89 28.71
N GLY A 600 8.45 13.01 29.65
CA GLY A 600 8.61 13.67 30.94
C GLY A 600 7.65 14.84 31.17
N PRO A 601 7.53 15.33 32.43
CA PRO A 601 6.51 16.30 32.82
C PRO A 601 6.56 17.63 32.05
N ARG A 602 7.75 18.07 31.63
CA ARG A 602 7.94 19.31 30.84
C ARG A 602 7.42 19.18 29.41
N TYR A 603 7.45 17.99 28.81
CA TYR A 603 6.87 17.74 27.49
C TYR A 603 5.37 17.45 27.60
N ALA A 604 4.95 16.81 28.68
CA ALA A 604 3.55 16.55 28.97
C ALA A 604 2.70 17.81 28.81
N SER A 605 3.12 18.95 29.36
CA SER A 605 2.38 20.23 29.28
C SER A 605 2.36 20.87 27.89
N THR A 606 3.30 20.51 27.01
CA THR A 606 3.40 21.08 25.64
C THR A 606 2.37 20.50 24.68
N TRP A 607 1.63 19.47 25.09
CA TRP A 607 0.51 18.93 24.32
C TRP A 607 -0.54 19.99 23.95
N VAL A 608 -0.67 21.04 24.77
CA VAL A 608 -1.60 22.18 24.57
C VAL A 608 -1.37 22.93 23.25
N LEU A 609 -0.18 22.80 22.66
CA LEU A 609 0.14 23.39 21.37
C LEU A 609 -0.54 22.64 20.20
N LEU A 610 -0.80 21.33 20.34
CA LEU A 610 -1.36 20.50 19.26
C LEU A 610 -2.81 20.89 18.90
N PRO A 611 -3.73 21.14 19.85
CA PRO A 611 -5.06 21.66 19.54
C PRO A 611 -5.07 22.98 18.76
N VAL A 612 -4.00 23.79 18.83
CA VAL A 612 -3.86 25.03 18.06
C VAL A 612 -3.23 24.78 16.68
N LEU A 613 -2.24 23.88 16.61
CA LEU A 613 -1.56 23.54 15.35
C LEU A 613 -2.42 22.69 14.41
N VAL A 614 -3.27 21.81 14.93
CA VAL A 614 -4.11 20.93 14.08
C VAL A 614 -5.12 21.70 13.22
N PRO A 615 -5.84 22.73 13.72
CA PRO A 615 -6.62 23.62 12.87
C PRO A 615 -5.79 24.34 11.80
N ALA A 616 -4.54 24.73 12.11
CA ALA A 616 -3.64 25.32 11.11
C ALA A 616 -3.33 24.35 9.97
N LEU A 617 -3.19 23.05 10.26
CA LEU A 617 -3.05 22.00 9.24
C LEU A 617 -4.27 21.93 8.31
N MET A 618 -5.48 22.06 8.85
CA MET A 618 -6.70 22.07 8.01
C MET A 618 -6.68 23.22 7.02
N LEU A 619 -6.25 24.42 7.46
CA LEU A 619 -6.15 25.60 6.62
C LEU A 619 -5.12 25.42 5.50
N THR A 620 -4.03 24.70 5.76
CA THR A 620 -3.04 24.40 4.72
C THR A 620 -3.58 23.50 3.59
N CYS A 621 -4.68 22.76 3.81
CA CYS A 621 -5.34 22.03 2.73
C CYS A 621 -5.76 22.96 1.58
N VAL A 622 -6.27 24.14 1.92
CA VAL A 622 -6.72 25.14 0.95
C VAL A 622 -5.52 25.73 0.21
N THR A 623 -4.47 26.12 0.94
CA THR A 623 -3.29 26.76 0.35
C THR A 623 -2.51 25.79 -0.54
N GLN A 624 -2.32 24.53 -0.12
CA GLN A 624 -1.59 23.54 -0.91
C GLN A 624 -2.34 23.12 -2.18
N VAL A 625 -3.67 23.00 -2.14
CA VAL A 625 -4.50 22.81 -3.34
C VAL A 625 -4.38 24.03 -4.27
N TYR A 626 -4.44 25.25 -3.74
CA TYR A 626 -4.25 26.48 -4.52
C TYR A 626 -2.87 26.53 -5.17
N TYR A 627 -1.81 26.20 -4.43
CA TYR A 627 -0.45 26.12 -4.97
C TYR A 627 -0.34 25.08 -6.09
N GLY A 628 -0.99 23.92 -5.94
CA GLY A 628 -1.08 22.91 -7.01
C GLY A 628 -1.68 23.48 -8.30
N VAL A 629 -2.79 24.22 -8.20
CA VAL A 629 -3.44 24.89 -9.34
C VAL A 629 -2.56 25.97 -9.95
N CYS A 630 -1.92 26.83 -9.13
CA CYS A 630 -1.01 27.86 -9.63
C CYS A 630 0.20 27.28 -10.35
N ARG A 631 0.78 26.20 -9.83
CA ARG A 631 1.90 25.49 -10.47
C ARG A 631 1.48 24.89 -11.81
N SER A 632 0.30 24.28 -11.90
CA SER A 632 -0.15 23.65 -13.15
C SER A 632 -0.63 24.67 -14.20
N THR A 633 -1.03 25.88 -13.79
CA THR A 633 -1.52 26.94 -14.69
C THR A 633 -0.48 28.02 -15.01
N GLY A 634 0.77 27.87 -14.54
CA GLY A 634 1.85 28.83 -14.76
C GLY A 634 1.74 30.14 -13.97
N ARG A 635 0.81 30.24 -13.01
CA ARG A 635 0.55 31.44 -12.20
C ARG A 635 1.38 31.46 -10.91
N LEU A 636 2.67 31.15 -11.03
CA LEU A 636 3.58 30.95 -9.90
C LEU A 636 3.76 32.21 -9.04
N ALA A 637 3.79 33.40 -9.68
CA ALA A 637 3.91 34.66 -8.97
C ALA A 637 2.79 34.87 -7.94
N GLU A 638 1.54 34.53 -8.28
CA GLU A 638 0.42 34.67 -7.36
C GLU A 638 0.59 33.77 -6.13
N SER A 639 0.93 32.49 -6.32
CA SER A 639 1.16 31.57 -5.22
C SER A 639 2.38 31.95 -4.37
N SER A 640 3.46 32.42 -5.00
CA SER A 640 4.67 32.87 -4.30
C SER A 640 4.37 34.07 -3.40
N ILE A 641 3.58 35.04 -3.88
CA ILE A 641 3.16 36.18 -3.05
C ILE A 641 2.39 35.69 -1.82
N VAL A 642 1.42 34.79 -2.00
CA VAL A 642 0.65 34.24 -0.86
C VAL A 642 1.56 33.54 0.15
N ALA A 643 2.51 32.71 -0.32
CA ALA A 643 3.45 32.01 0.56
C ALA A 643 4.42 32.96 1.27
N ILE A 644 4.95 33.97 0.57
CA ILE A 644 5.84 35.00 1.15
C ILE A 644 5.09 35.80 2.21
N THR A 645 3.86 36.22 1.94
CA THR A 645 3.03 36.92 2.93
C THR A 645 2.80 36.05 4.17
N ALA A 646 2.43 34.78 4.00
CA ALA A 646 2.27 33.85 5.12
C ALA A 646 3.57 33.68 5.92
N CYS A 647 4.71 33.57 5.22
CA CYS A 647 6.03 33.46 5.81
C CYS A 647 6.39 34.69 6.65
N ILE A 648 6.21 35.89 6.11
CA ILE A 648 6.45 37.16 6.81
C ILE A 648 5.54 37.28 8.04
N LEU A 649 4.25 36.99 7.89
CA LEU A 649 3.29 37.02 9.01
C LEU A 649 3.66 36.03 10.12
N ALA A 650 4.18 34.85 9.76
CA ALA A 650 4.61 33.86 10.73
C ALA A 650 5.94 34.20 11.42
N LEU A 651 6.86 34.88 10.73
CA LEU A 651 8.24 35.06 11.19
C LEU A 651 8.53 36.44 11.78
N ALA A 652 8.06 37.52 11.16
CA ALA A 652 8.42 38.88 11.57
C ALA A 652 8.01 39.22 13.01
N PRO A 653 6.78 38.94 13.48
CA PRO A 653 6.39 39.20 14.86
C PRO A 653 6.81 38.09 15.84
N ALA A 654 7.37 36.97 15.37
CA ALA A 654 7.64 35.80 16.20
C ALA A 654 8.55 36.07 17.41
N PRO A 655 9.63 36.87 17.33
CA PRO A 655 10.47 37.16 18.50
C PRO A 655 9.70 37.86 19.63
N ALA A 656 8.90 38.88 19.28
CA ALA A 656 8.11 39.64 20.25
C ALA A 656 6.96 38.80 20.84
N VAL A 657 6.25 38.05 19.98
CA VAL A 657 5.17 37.14 20.41
C VAL A 657 5.71 36.03 21.30
N ALA A 658 6.90 35.49 20.99
CA ALA A 658 7.53 34.48 21.82
C ALA A 658 7.81 35.02 23.23
N GLN A 659 8.44 36.19 23.35
CA GLN A 659 8.75 36.79 24.64
C GLN A 659 7.50 37.10 25.48
N GLN A 660 6.42 37.58 24.85
CA GLN A 660 5.21 38.00 25.56
C GLN A 660 4.26 36.84 25.90
N TYR A 661 4.14 35.84 25.01
CA TYR A 661 3.09 34.81 25.09
C TYR A 661 3.64 33.37 25.06
N GLY A 662 4.96 33.20 25.06
CA GLY A 662 5.61 31.89 25.06
C GLY A 662 5.30 31.04 23.81
N LEU A 663 5.40 29.71 23.97
CA LEU A 663 5.20 28.75 22.88
C LEU A 663 3.76 28.76 22.33
N THR A 664 2.76 28.96 23.19
CA THR A 664 1.36 29.06 22.77
C THR A 664 1.14 30.27 21.86
N GLY A 665 1.78 31.40 22.17
CA GLY A 665 1.80 32.58 21.29
C GLY A 665 2.31 32.26 19.88
N ILE A 666 3.41 31.51 19.78
CA ILE A 666 3.98 31.09 18.48
C ILE A 666 3.02 30.16 17.72
N SER A 667 2.36 29.22 18.40
CA SER A 667 1.34 28.36 17.75
C SER A 667 0.14 29.16 17.24
N VAL A 668 -0.33 30.16 18.00
CA VAL A 668 -1.43 31.04 17.59
C VAL A 668 -1.01 31.94 16.42
N LEU A 669 0.21 32.48 16.45
CA LEU A 669 0.77 33.27 15.36
C LEU A 669 0.86 32.44 14.07
N TRP A 670 1.31 31.20 14.17
CA TRP A 670 1.32 30.25 13.05
C TRP A 670 -0.09 30.03 12.49
N LEU A 671 -1.07 29.76 13.35
CA LEU A 671 -2.47 29.60 12.96
C LEU A 671 -3.01 30.84 12.24
N ALA A 672 -2.73 32.04 12.75
CA ALA A 672 -3.16 33.30 12.15
C ALA A 672 -2.54 33.52 10.76
N ALA A 673 -1.24 33.23 10.60
CA ALA A 673 -0.55 33.30 9.32
C ALA A 673 -1.15 32.32 8.28
N GLN A 674 -1.44 31.08 8.70
CA GLN A 674 -2.07 30.08 7.83
C GLN A 674 -3.52 30.45 7.49
N LEU A 675 -4.27 31.06 8.41
CA LEU A 675 -5.61 31.56 8.15
C LEU A 675 -5.62 32.67 7.10
N ALA A 676 -4.73 33.66 7.24
CA ALA A 676 -4.59 34.74 6.26
C ALA A 676 -4.28 34.18 4.86
N ALA A 677 -3.34 33.25 4.76
CA ALA A 677 -2.99 32.59 3.50
C ALA A 677 -4.16 31.80 2.91
N ALA A 678 -4.88 31.04 3.75
CA ALA A 678 -6.01 30.22 3.35
C ALA A 678 -7.20 31.07 2.88
N LEU A 679 -7.48 32.21 3.51
CA LEU A 679 -8.53 33.14 3.08
C LEU A 679 -8.23 33.73 1.69
N ILE A 680 -6.99 34.15 1.45
CA ILE A 680 -6.56 34.64 0.13
C ILE A 680 -6.68 33.52 -0.91
N ALA A 681 -6.17 32.32 -0.59
CA ALA A 681 -6.22 31.16 -1.47
C ALA A 681 -7.66 30.71 -1.78
N ALA A 682 -8.55 30.68 -0.78
CA ALA A 682 -9.96 30.33 -0.93
C ALA A 682 -10.68 31.31 -1.86
N GLY A 683 -10.49 32.62 -1.65
CA GLY A 683 -11.08 33.66 -2.50
C GLY A 683 -10.62 33.55 -3.96
N ARG A 684 -9.36 33.20 -4.19
CA ARG A 684 -8.80 32.98 -5.54
C ARG A 684 -9.32 31.67 -6.17
N LEU A 685 -9.32 30.57 -5.43
CA LEU A 685 -9.87 29.27 -5.87
C LEU A 685 -11.35 29.38 -6.25
N HIS A 686 -12.14 30.12 -5.48
CA HIS A 686 -13.56 30.33 -5.78
C HIS A 686 -13.77 31.07 -7.12
N ARG A 687 -12.93 32.06 -7.43
CA ARG A 687 -12.94 32.75 -8.74
C ARG A 687 -12.55 31.82 -9.88
N PHE A 688 -11.60 30.92 -9.66
CA PHE A 688 -11.22 29.89 -10.64
C PHE A 688 -12.36 28.93 -10.95
N ALA A 689 -13.10 28.48 -9.93
CA ALA A 689 -14.22 27.56 -10.09
C ALA A 689 -15.41 28.18 -10.86
N ARG A 690 -15.50 29.52 -10.93
CA ARG A 690 -16.60 30.25 -11.59
C ARG A 690 -16.32 30.69 -13.03
N ARG A 691 -15.07 30.65 -13.51
CA ARG A 691 -14.76 31.00 -14.91
C ARG A 691 -15.20 29.87 -15.84
N ARG A 692 -16.16 30.13 -16.74
CA ARG A 692 -16.53 29.20 -17.83
C ARG A 692 -15.31 28.96 -18.73
N PRO A 693 -15.10 27.74 -19.25
CA PRO A 693 -14.10 27.52 -20.29
C PRO A 693 -14.42 28.42 -21.50
N PRO A 694 -13.40 28.96 -22.19
CA PRO A 694 -13.63 29.71 -23.43
C PRO A 694 -14.34 28.81 -24.45
N ALA A 695 -15.23 29.40 -25.24
CA ALA A 695 -15.86 28.71 -26.35
C ALA A 695 -14.77 28.20 -27.32
N PRO A 696 -14.93 27.02 -27.92
CA PRO A 696 -13.99 26.55 -28.93
C PRO A 696 -13.93 27.56 -30.09
N ASP A 697 -12.72 28.01 -30.44
CA ASP A 697 -12.48 28.91 -31.56
C ASP A 697 -12.95 28.25 -32.86
N SER A 698 -14.03 28.77 -33.45
CA SER A 698 -14.60 28.31 -34.73
C SER A 698 -13.67 28.50 -35.94
N HIS A 699 -12.53 29.17 -35.77
CA HIS A 699 -11.58 29.46 -36.86
C HIS A 699 -10.41 28.48 -36.98
N ALA A 700 -10.26 27.50 -36.07
CA ALA A 700 -9.20 26.50 -36.17
C ALA A 700 -9.55 25.33 -37.12
N SER A 701 -10.83 25.11 -37.41
CA SER A 701 -11.30 24.00 -38.28
C SER A 701 -11.03 24.23 -39.78
N GLU A 702 -10.77 25.47 -40.22
CA GLU A 702 -10.62 25.77 -41.66
C GLU A 702 -9.15 25.73 -42.13
N ARG A 703 -8.16 25.69 -41.24
CA ARG A 703 -6.74 25.69 -41.63
C ARG A 703 -6.11 24.32 -41.85
N THR A 704 -6.83 23.23 -41.58
CA THR A 704 -6.36 21.84 -41.76
C THR A 704 -6.95 21.12 -42.98
N ALA A 705 -7.75 21.79 -43.81
CA ALA A 705 -8.21 21.22 -45.07
C ALA A 705 -7.16 21.43 -46.17
N GLY A 706 -6.21 20.49 -46.27
CA GLY A 706 -5.34 20.38 -47.45
C GLY A 706 -6.13 20.03 -48.72
N PRO A 707 -5.57 20.27 -49.93
CA PRO A 707 -6.30 20.16 -51.19
C PRO A 707 -6.72 18.72 -51.47
N ARG A 708 -8.02 18.50 -51.75
CA ARG A 708 -8.56 17.21 -52.19
C ARG A 708 -7.97 16.83 -53.55
N THR A 709 -7.24 15.73 -53.61
CA THR A 709 -6.79 15.10 -54.85
C THR A 709 -7.99 14.55 -55.62
N HIS A 710 -8.21 15.05 -56.84
CA HIS A 710 -9.16 14.49 -57.80
C HIS A 710 -8.71 13.09 -58.24
N GLY A 711 -9.59 12.10 -58.11
CA GLY A 711 -9.41 10.75 -58.64
C GLY A 711 -9.60 10.73 -60.16
N VAL A 712 -8.67 10.06 -60.83
CA VAL A 712 -8.76 9.63 -62.24
C VAL A 712 -9.57 8.32 -62.29
N PRO A 713 -10.53 8.14 -63.21
CA PRO A 713 -11.19 6.85 -63.39
C PRO A 713 -10.37 5.95 -64.33
N ALA A 714 -10.15 4.70 -63.92
CA ALA A 714 -9.58 3.67 -64.79
C ALA A 714 -10.68 3.00 -65.63
N GLN A 715 -10.44 2.94 -66.94
CA GLN A 715 -10.91 1.88 -67.84
C GLN A 715 -9.99 0.67 -67.71
#